data_AF-A0A3C0FFL4-F1
#
_entry.id   AF-A0A3C0FFL4-F1
#
_cell.length_a   1.000
_cell.length_b   1.000
_cell.length_c   1.000
_cell.angle_alpha   90.00
_cell.angle_beta   90.00
_cell.angle_gamma   90.00
#
_symmetry.space_group_name_H-M   'P 1'
#
loop_
_entity.id
_entity.type
_entity.pdbx_description
1 polymer ?
#
loop_
_entity_poly.entity_id
_entity_poly.type
_entity_poly.pdbx_seq_one_letter_code
_entity_poly.pdbx_strand_id
1 'polypeptide(L)'
;MGEENPNHLIKMPYQFESGPTFPYPLRPSVFAEKEGAFKVEKSLDLSEEEKKVLLGFESGLFDELKEIKKIDKDTHEVYVGALMNNEGQRMVEVIYKKGRELMDWTKQEMTKYGLDVGDKDLLADVYEAVFQDIFGREKKEDEEGVHFKKFVEVIKEKTGKEEEIKKPIAKVESRFSVDEVIDIFSKLDLKTIPYRWRRNIHDYSSLWARETVKEQYRKSLGDVSKVENPRAICRLVAPSENKERLEKLKEFKIKVKNEQLKLSESEEKIDRAKVIVLDIYRKYTNWQIADDLLLWNAAGVEGKEIFKTNNRQAEGVDKFIHGVDESFDEAGNRNIMTDWMKKTVIEVESDKEGEVEEYRVNSDEQMLIANWMLKEYGYEKDWKVIKRKSSVGTMSVNSNSKKVFIPNDSDRGVMEFLSVISHEIEGHALSHENTEALNLKLKIMKKYSAGGRDSILEEAGAKNVEDITWKWMTGKEKKPESVYFRSLELKKNGGTFRDCLGLIAEMRAKKLGVGREKMFEDEETFEQIFNYAYDRAMRLFREHTPLDDDSGKITTSDQLKYLEQSKVTERLKKEGVEEVLYVNGFDLYSVKQLLELGVLDKTKVKRPKMVIINKLWPVLEKGLKGGKTVTEMMREM
;
A
#
# COMPACT_ATOMS: atom_id res chain seq x y z
N MET A 1 10.21 60.13 -38.16
CA MET A 1 10.18 59.13 -39.24
C MET A 1 10.80 57.87 -38.67
N GLY A 2 10.05 56.78 -38.71
CA GLY A 2 10.27 55.60 -37.88
C GLY A 2 11.41 54.72 -38.34
N GLU A 3 12.04 54.07 -37.37
CA GLU A 3 12.82 52.86 -37.56
C GLU A 3 11.97 51.67 -37.11
N GLU A 4 11.93 50.67 -37.97
CA GLU A 4 11.20 49.41 -37.84
C GLU A 4 11.82 48.53 -36.74
N ASN A 5 10.97 47.91 -35.92
CA ASN A 5 11.40 46.84 -35.02
C ASN A 5 10.73 45.52 -35.48
N PRO A 6 11.50 44.56 -36.03
CA PRO A 6 10.98 43.27 -36.45
C PRO A 6 11.07 42.29 -35.28
N ASN A 7 9.97 42.17 -34.53
CA ASN A 7 9.79 41.07 -33.59
C ASN A 7 8.42 40.43 -33.81
N HIS A 8 8.25 39.81 -34.98
CA HIS A 8 7.31 38.71 -35.13
C HIS A 8 7.98 37.41 -34.67
N LEU A 9 8.07 37.24 -33.35
CA LEU A 9 8.27 35.92 -32.77
C LEU A 9 6.94 35.16 -32.87
N ILE A 10 6.93 34.16 -33.73
CA ILE A 10 5.89 33.13 -33.80
C ILE A 10 5.79 32.49 -32.40
N LYS A 11 4.66 32.73 -31.72
CA LYS A 11 4.33 32.04 -30.47
C LYS A 11 4.09 30.56 -30.78
N MET A 12 5.04 29.71 -30.40
CA MET A 12 4.79 28.26 -30.28
C MET A 12 3.86 27.98 -29.07
N PRO A 13 2.88 27.06 -29.19
CA PRO A 13 1.84 26.87 -28.18
C PRO A 13 2.23 26.01 -26.96
N TYR A 14 3.49 25.62 -26.78
CA TYR A 14 3.94 24.90 -25.57
C TYR A 14 4.78 25.82 -24.67
N GLN A 15 4.12 26.79 -24.02
CA GLN A 15 4.70 27.44 -22.85
C GLN A 15 4.60 26.49 -21.66
N PHE A 16 5.71 25.84 -21.28
CA PHE A 16 5.92 25.58 -19.86
C PHE A 16 6.01 26.96 -19.20
N GLU A 17 4.96 27.37 -18.50
CA GLU A 17 5.09 28.47 -17.56
C GLU A 17 6.32 28.18 -16.70
N SER A 18 7.29 29.08 -16.73
CA SER A 18 8.44 29.10 -15.83
C SER A 18 7.96 29.47 -14.42
N GLY A 19 7.04 28.67 -13.88
CA GLY A 19 6.64 28.68 -12.49
C GLY A 19 7.79 28.23 -11.60
N PRO A 20 7.64 28.37 -10.26
CA PRO A 20 8.70 28.04 -9.31
C PRO A 20 9.26 26.64 -9.58
N THR A 21 10.50 26.43 -9.16
CA THR A 21 11.43 25.32 -9.38
C THR A 21 10.90 23.88 -9.17
N PHE A 22 9.61 23.72 -8.89
CA PHE A 22 8.88 22.52 -8.55
C PHE A 22 7.46 22.55 -9.14
N PRO A 23 7.17 21.65 -10.09
CA PRO A 23 5.85 21.04 -10.12
C PRO A 23 5.98 19.55 -9.79
N TYR A 24 5.49 19.18 -8.60
CA TYR A 24 5.00 17.81 -8.36
C TYR A 24 3.84 17.54 -9.32
N PRO A 25 3.59 16.27 -9.68
CA PRO A 25 2.32 15.96 -10.33
C PRO A 25 1.20 16.41 -9.37
N LEU A 26 0.21 17.09 -9.93
CA LEU A 26 -1.05 17.34 -9.24
C LEU A 26 -1.59 16.01 -8.72
N ARG A 27 -2.37 16.04 -7.64
CA ARG A 27 -3.15 14.86 -7.24
C ARG A 27 -3.96 14.34 -8.42
N PRO A 28 -4.14 13.01 -8.54
CA PRO A 28 -5.00 12.44 -9.58
C PRO A 28 -6.36 13.12 -9.65
N SER A 29 -7.01 13.34 -8.50
CA SER A 29 -8.32 14.01 -8.44
C SER A 29 -8.29 15.47 -8.90
N VAL A 30 -7.28 16.26 -8.50
CA VAL A 30 -7.13 17.66 -8.91
C VAL A 30 -6.73 17.79 -10.37
N PHE A 31 -5.82 16.92 -10.82
CA PHE A 31 -5.45 16.83 -12.23
C PHE A 31 -6.68 16.54 -13.09
N ALA A 32 -7.49 15.56 -12.70
CA ALA A 32 -8.70 15.20 -13.42
C ALA A 32 -9.74 16.33 -13.45
N GLU A 33 -9.73 17.26 -12.50
CA GLU A 33 -10.64 18.41 -12.49
C GLU A 33 -10.26 19.51 -13.48
N LYS A 34 -8.99 19.57 -13.92
CA LYS A 34 -8.54 20.59 -14.87
C LYS A 34 -9.24 20.36 -16.21
N GLU A 35 -9.89 21.41 -16.72
CA GLU A 35 -10.60 21.31 -17.99
C GLU A 35 -9.64 20.90 -19.11
N GLY A 36 -9.97 19.79 -19.78
CA GLY A 36 -9.13 19.26 -20.85
C GLY A 36 -7.88 18.55 -20.37
N ALA A 37 -7.82 18.10 -19.10
CA ALA A 37 -6.71 17.32 -18.56
C ALA A 37 -6.33 16.11 -19.44
N PHE A 38 -7.32 15.49 -20.08
CA PHE A 38 -7.13 14.36 -21.00
C PHE A 38 -7.37 14.70 -22.48
N LYS A 39 -7.45 16.00 -22.85
CA LYS A 39 -7.43 16.40 -24.26
C LYS A 39 -6.03 16.17 -24.81
N VAL A 40 -5.87 15.09 -25.56
CA VAL A 40 -4.63 14.78 -26.29
C VAL A 40 -4.76 15.38 -27.69
N GLU A 41 -4.00 16.44 -27.97
CA GLU A 41 -4.08 17.15 -29.27
C GLU A 41 -3.70 16.24 -30.45
N LYS A 42 -2.63 15.43 -30.30
CA LYS A 42 -2.23 14.35 -31.21
C LYS A 42 -1.12 13.50 -30.57
N SER A 43 -1.18 12.18 -30.70
CA SER A 43 -0.06 11.33 -30.28
C SER A 43 1.18 11.59 -31.15
N LEU A 44 2.37 11.44 -30.58
CA LEU A 44 3.62 11.64 -31.32
C LEU A 44 3.77 10.62 -32.47
N ASP A 45 3.19 9.40 -32.39
CA ASP A 45 3.19 8.36 -33.44
C ASP A 45 4.60 7.88 -33.85
N LEU A 46 5.45 7.55 -32.88
CA LEU A 46 6.86 7.20 -33.09
C LEU A 46 7.05 5.99 -34.03
N SER A 47 8.04 6.05 -34.93
CA SER A 47 8.48 4.89 -35.72
C SER A 47 9.12 3.81 -34.83
N GLU A 48 9.31 2.60 -35.36
CA GLU A 48 9.98 1.52 -34.60
C GLU A 48 11.44 1.87 -34.27
N GLU A 49 12.15 2.56 -35.16
CA GLU A 49 13.49 3.07 -34.91
C GLU A 49 13.48 4.14 -33.81
N GLU A 50 12.55 5.09 -33.85
CA GLU A 50 12.39 6.12 -32.81
C GLU A 50 12.05 5.50 -31.45
N LYS A 51 11.16 4.49 -31.41
CA LYS A 51 10.85 3.72 -30.21
C LYS A 51 12.10 3.03 -29.66
N LYS A 52 12.92 2.42 -30.51
CA LYS A 52 14.17 1.77 -30.10
C LYS A 52 15.16 2.78 -29.50
N VAL A 53 15.29 3.95 -30.12
CA VAL A 53 16.11 5.06 -29.58
C VAL A 53 15.59 5.52 -28.22
N LEU A 54 14.27 5.70 -28.08
CA LEU A 54 13.65 6.11 -26.82
C LEU A 54 13.85 5.07 -25.70
N LEU A 55 13.74 3.77 -26.01
CA LEU A 55 14.00 2.70 -25.04
C LEU A 55 15.47 2.60 -24.64
N GLY A 56 16.39 2.88 -25.57
CA GLY A 56 17.83 2.97 -25.27
C GLY A 56 18.12 4.13 -24.32
N PHE A 57 17.52 5.29 -24.58
CA PHE A 57 17.60 6.46 -23.71
C PHE A 57 17.01 6.18 -22.31
N GLU A 58 15.78 5.65 -22.24
CA GLU A 58 15.12 5.32 -20.99
C GLU A 58 15.88 4.27 -20.18
N SER A 59 16.52 3.31 -20.85
CA SER A 59 17.35 2.30 -20.20
C SER A 59 18.49 2.90 -19.39
N GLY A 60 19.15 3.95 -19.91
CA GLY A 60 20.22 4.63 -19.17
C GLY A 60 19.70 5.31 -17.89
N LEU A 61 18.56 5.97 -17.97
CA LEU A 61 17.89 6.57 -16.81
C LEU A 61 17.47 5.50 -15.79
N PHE A 62 16.94 4.37 -16.27
CA PHE A 62 16.52 3.26 -15.43
C PHE A 62 17.69 2.66 -14.64
N ASP A 63 18.80 2.39 -15.30
CA ASP A 63 19.94 1.71 -14.69
C ASP A 63 20.57 2.59 -13.59
N GLU A 64 20.67 3.90 -13.81
CA GLU A 64 21.13 4.86 -12.80
C GLU A 64 20.19 4.91 -11.58
N LEU A 65 18.89 5.08 -11.82
CA LEU A 65 17.88 5.09 -10.74
C LEU A 65 17.86 3.75 -9.97
N LYS A 66 18.05 2.64 -10.66
CA LYS A 66 18.12 1.29 -10.06
C LYS A 66 19.30 1.17 -9.09
N GLU A 67 20.47 1.73 -9.41
CA GLU A 67 21.61 1.74 -8.48
C GLU A 67 21.29 2.55 -7.22
N ILE A 68 20.61 3.69 -7.36
CA ILE A 68 20.13 4.47 -6.21
C ILE A 68 19.12 3.64 -5.39
N LYS A 69 18.24 2.87 -6.04
CA LYS A 69 17.27 1.96 -5.40
C LYS A 69 17.86 0.74 -4.71
N LYS A 70 19.13 0.40 -4.93
CA LYS A 70 19.80 -0.65 -4.15
C LYS A 70 20.17 -0.22 -2.74
N ILE A 71 20.20 1.10 -2.48
CA ILE A 71 20.41 1.63 -1.14
C ILE A 71 19.09 1.47 -0.38
N ASP A 72 19.11 0.59 0.61
CA ASP A 72 17.94 0.18 1.38
C ASP A 72 17.48 1.28 2.33
N LYS A 73 16.17 1.34 2.59
CA LYS A 73 15.54 2.36 3.42
C LYS A 73 14.79 1.80 4.61
N ASP A 74 15.45 0.88 5.27
CA ASP A 74 14.84 0.10 6.33
C ASP A 74 14.67 0.90 7.63
N THR A 75 13.57 0.63 8.32
CA THR A 75 13.24 1.17 9.64
C THR A 75 13.05 0.03 10.62
N HIS A 76 13.19 0.36 11.90
CA HIS A 76 12.83 -0.55 12.98
C HIS A 76 11.82 0.16 13.87
N GLU A 77 10.60 -0.34 13.90
CA GLU A 77 9.50 0.19 14.71
C GLU A 77 9.03 -0.86 15.71
N VAL A 78 8.92 -0.48 16.98
CA VAL A 78 8.47 -1.38 18.05
C VAL A 78 7.57 -0.66 19.05
N TYR A 79 6.59 -1.38 19.58
CA TYR A 79 5.78 -0.91 20.70
C TYR A 79 6.48 -1.20 22.03
N VAL A 80 6.86 -0.15 22.76
CA VAL A 80 7.75 -0.28 23.94
C VAL A 80 7.13 -1.14 25.04
N GLY A 81 5.81 -1.08 25.22
CA GLY A 81 5.11 -1.91 26.20
C GLY A 81 5.25 -3.41 25.95
N ALA A 82 5.39 -3.86 24.69
CA ALA A 82 5.64 -5.26 24.35
C ALA A 82 7.00 -5.74 24.86
N LEU A 83 7.97 -4.83 25.00
CA LEU A 83 9.32 -5.10 25.49
C LEU A 83 9.41 -5.14 27.03
N MET A 84 8.32 -4.82 27.73
CA MET A 84 8.27 -4.78 29.20
C MET A 84 7.88 -6.12 29.85
N ASN A 85 7.30 -7.06 29.09
CA ASN A 85 6.99 -8.38 29.61
C ASN A 85 8.24 -9.30 29.59
N ASN A 86 8.16 -10.49 30.22
CA ASN A 86 9.31 -11.38 30.35
C ASN A 86 9.95 -11.75 29.00
N GLU A 87 9.13 -12.01 27.98
CA GLU A 87 9.61 -12.38 26.64
C GLU A 87 10.26 -11.18 25.93
N GLY A 88 9.62 -10.02 25.99
CA GLY A 88 10.12 -8.78 25.42
C GLY A 88 11.43 -8.30 26.08
N GLN A 89 11.54 -8.40 27.40
CA GLN A 89 12.78 -8.09 28.12
C GLN A 89 13.91 -9.04 27.71
N ARG A 90 13.59 -10.31 27.46
CA ARG A 90 14.55 -11.26 26.92
C ARG A 90 14.94 -10.90 25.48
N MET A 91 14.03 -10.43 24.65
CA MET A 91 14.38 -9.91 23.31
C MET A 91 15.35 -8.72 23.42
N VAL A 92 15.14 -7.80 24.36
CA VAL A 92 16.08 -6.69 24.62
C VAL A 92 17.46 -7.22 25.03
N GLU A 93 17.52 -8.13 25.99
CA GLU A 93 18.79 -8.67 26.50
C GLU A 93 19.55 -9.48 25.45
N VAL A 94 18.87 -10.32 24.68
CA VAL A 94 19.49 -11.24 23.72
C VAL A 94 19.75 -10.58 22.38
N ILE A 95 18.78 -9.84 21.84
CA ILE A 95 18.86 -9.27 20.49
C ILE A 95 19.40 -7.85 20.51
N TYR A 96 18.94 -6.98 21.41
CA TYR A 96 19.39 -5.58 21.37
C TYR A 96 20.77 -5.39 22.00
N LYS A 97 21.07 -6.04 23.12
CA LYS A 97 22.40 -5.93 23.73
C LYS A 97 23.43 -6.88 23.10
N LYS A 98 23.03 -8.12 22.82
CA LYS A 98 23.92 -9.20 22.40
C LYS A 98 23.72 -9.67 20.96
N GLY A 99 22.91 -8.95 20.16
CA GLY A 99 22.58 -9.34 18.79
C GLY A 99 23.80 -9.53 17.89
N ARG A 100 24.82 -8.65 18.01
CA ARG A 100 26.08 -8.80 17.26
C ARG A 100 26.80 -10.10 17.61
N GLU A 101 26.98 -10.39 18.90
CA GLU A 101 27.63 -11.62 19.37
C GLU A 101 26.86 -12.88 18.93
N LEU A 102 25.53 -12.83 19.00
CA LEU A 102 24.68 -13.92 18.56
C LEU A 102 24.80 -14.13 17.05
N MET A 103 24.78 -13.05 16.26
CA MET A 103 24.95 -13.09 14.81
C MET A 103 26.30 -13.69 14.41
N ASP A 104 27.38 -13.24 15.06
CA ASP A 104 28.74 -13.73 14.78
C ASP A 104 28.88 -15.21 15.15
N TRP A 105 28.31 -15.62 16.29
CA TRP A 105 28.24 -17.04 16.65
C TRP A 105 27.46 -17.86 15.63
N THR A 106 26.29 -17.40 15.17
CA THR A 106 25.50 -18.11 14.15
C THR A 106 26.31 -18.33 12.88
N LYS A 107 27.05 -17.31 12.41
CA LYS A 107 27.93 -17.44 11.23
C LYS A 107 29.10 -18.40 11.45
N GLN A 108 29.66 -18.43 12.66
CA GLN A 108 30.72 -19.38 13.03
C GLN A 108 30.19 -20.83 12.97
N GLU A 109 29.00 -21.08 13.53
CA GLU A 109 28.35 -22.40 13.42
C GLU A 109 28.07 -22.77 11.97
N MET A 110 27.48 -21.87 11.18
CA MET A 110 27.27 -22.11 9.73
C MET A 110 28.57 -22.54 9.04
N THR A 111 29.66 -21.82 9.31
CA THR A 111 30.98 -22.09 8.72
C THR A 111 31.52 -23.46 9.16
N LYS A 112 31.34 -23.84 10.45
CA LYS A 112 31.73 -25.17 10.97
C LYS A 112 31.10 -26.31 10.17
N TYR A 113 29.86 -26.14 9.72
CA TYR A 113 29.15 -27.16 8.92
C TYR A 113 29.36 -27.01 7.41
N GLY A 114 30.15 -26.04 6.95
CA GLY A 114 30.43 -25.81 5.53
C GLY A 114 29.30 -25.08 4.78
N LEU A 115 28.45 -24.34 5.49
CA LEU A 115 27.42 -23.50 4.89
C LEU A 115 28.02 -22.17 4.41
N ASP A 116 27.59 -21.71 3.24
CA ASP A 116 28.02 -20.42 2.69
C ASP A 116 27.31 -19.26 3.41
N VAL A 117 28.05 -18.52 4.23
CA VAL A 117 27.55 -17.31 4.91
C VAL A 117 27.32 -16.13 3.96
N GLY A 118 27.79 -16.23 2.70
CA GLY A 118 27.51 -15.28 1.62
C GLY A 118 26.15 -15.50 0.94
N ASP A 119 25.55 -16.68 1.09
CA ASP A 119 24.21 -16.97 0.60
C ASP A 119 23.16 -16.26 1.48
N LYS A 120 22.58 -15.19 0.94
CA LYS A 120 21.61 -14.35 1.67
C LYS A 120 20.31 -15.07 2.00
N ASP A 121 19.86 -15.98 1.13
CA ASP A 121 18.61 -16.69 1.33
C ASP A 121 18.78 -17.73 2.44
N LEU A 122 19.88 -18.51 2.38
CA LEU A 122 20.25 -19.43 3.45
C LEU A 122 20.47 -18.71 4.78
N LEU A 123 21.18 -17.58 4.77
CA LEU A 123 21.44 -16.81 5.98
C LEU A 123 20.13 -16.27 6.59
N ALA A 124 19.16 -15.87 5.76
CA ALA A 124 17.84 -15.45 6.22
C ALA A 124 17.07 -16.62 6.87
N ASP A 125 17.11 -17.81 6.27
CA ASP A 125 16.48 -19.02 6.82
C ASP A 125 17.11 -19.44 8.15
N VAL A 126 18.45 -19.39 8.25
CA VAL A 126 19.18 -19.68 9.49
C VAL A 126 18.83 -18.68 10.59
N TYR A 127 18.82 -17.37 10.28
CA TYR A 127 18.43 -16.37 11.27
C TYR A 127 16.99 -16.54 11.74
N GLU A 128 16.07 -16.89 10.85
CA GLU A 128 14.69 -17.22 11.22
C GLU A 128 14.66 -18.42 12.18
N ALA A 129 15.37 -19.49 11.85
CA ALA A 129 15.46 -20.69 12.69
C ALA A 129 16.04 -20.39 14.09
N VAL A 130 17.16 -19.66 14.14
CA VAL A 130 17.79 -19.22 15.41
C VAL A 130 16.83 -18.36 16.25
N PHE A 131 16.11 -17.43 15.61
CA PHE A 131 15.11 -16.63 16.33
C PHE A 131 14.00 -17.51 16.90
N GLN A 132 13.49 -18.45 16.12
CA GLN A 132 12.44 -19.36 16.54
C GLN A 132 12.89 -20.35 17.62
N ASP A 133 14.16 -20.77 17.65
CA ASP A 133 14.70 -21.58 18.74
C ASP A 133 14.76 -20.78 20.05
N ILE A 134 15.09 -19.48 19.97
CA ILE A 134 15.19 -18.60 21.15
C ILE A 134 13.81 -18.09 21.60
N PHE A 135 12.85 -17.87 20.70
CA PHE A 135 11.57 -17.19 20.96
C PHE A 135 10.30 -17.99 20.59
N GLY A 136 10.41 -19.20 20.05
CA GLY A 136 9.26 -20.02 19.67
C GLY A 136 8.41 -20.51 20.85
N ARG A 137 7.18 -20.96 20.57
CA ARG A 137 6.20 -21.39 21.59
C ARG A 137 6.54 -22.72 22.29
N GLU A 138 7.40 -23.54 21.70
CA GLU A 138 7.73 -24.90 22.19
C GLU A 138 8.98 -24.94 23.10
N LYS A 139 9.22 -23.88 23.88
CA LYS A 139 10.42 -23.81 24.73
C LYS A 139 10.36 -24.84 25.85
N LYS A 140 11.43 -25.62 25.97
CA LYS A 140 11.91 -26.13 27.25
C LYS A 140 13.24 -25.43 27.51
N GLU A 141 13.21 -24.37 28.31
CA GLU A 141 14.45 -23.92 28.94
C GLU A 141 14.81 -24.97 29.98
N ASP A 142 15.93 -25.64 29.77
CA ASP A 142 16.61 -26.36 30.84
C ASP A 142 17.62 -25.41 31.51
N GLU A 143 18.19 -25.84 32.63
CA GLU A 143 19.22 -25.05 33.32
C GLU A 143 20.52 -24.89 32.49
N GLU A 144 20.66 -25.62 31.37
CA GLU A 144 21.88 -25.74 30.57
C GLU A 144 21.94 -24.81 29.35
N GLY A 145 20.80 -24.35 28.81
CA GLY A 145 20.76 -23.33 27.75
C GLY A 145 19.62 -23.51 26.74
N VAL A 146 19.78 -22.89 25.56
CA VAL A 146 18.83 -23.06 24.45
C VAL A 146 19.36 -24.13 23.50
N HIS A 147 18.49 -25.07 23.15
CA HIS A 147 18.72 -26.08 22.11
C HIS A 147 18.26 -25.53 20.76
N PHE A 148 19.17 -25.45 19.80
CA PHE A 148 18.91 -24.83 18.50
C PHE A 148 18.41 -25.86 17.47
N LYS A 149 17.28 -26.50 17.77
CA LYS A 149 16.75 -27.62 16.97
C LYS A 149 16.40 -27.20 15.55
N LYS A 150 15.76 -26.05 15.37
CA LYS A 150 15.38 -25.57 14.03
C LYS A 150 16.61 -25.18 13.23
N PHE A 151 17.62 -24.59 13.87
CA PHE A 151 18.88 -24.32 13.18
C PHE A 151 19.56 -25.62 12.73
N VAL A 152 19.54 -26.66 13.59
CA VAL A 152 20.05 -28.00 13.24
C VAL A 152 19.26 -28.64 12.09
N GLU A 153 17.93 -28.45 12.04
CA GLU A 153 17.11 -28.91 10.90
C GLU A 153 17.56 -28.27 9.59
N VAL A 154 17.81 -26.95 9.57
CA VAL A 154 18.34 -26.26 8.38
C VAL A 154 19.72 -26.83 7.99
N ILE A 155 20.61 -27.08 8.95
CA ILE A 155 21.92 -27.70 8.69
C ILE A 155 21.75 -29.10 8.09
N LYS A 156 20.86 -29.92 8.67
CA LYS A 156 20.59 -31.29 8.22
C LYS A 156 20.04 -31.31 6.79
N GLU A 157 19.10 -30.43 6.46
CA GLU A 157 18.56 -30.33 5.11
C GLU A 157 19.63 -29.97 4.08
N LYS A 158 20.57 -29.09 4.43
CA LYS A 158 21.60 -28.59 3.49
C LYS A 158 22.84 -29.49 3.41
N THR A 159 23.18 -30.20 4.47
CA THR A 159 24.46 -30.93 4.59
C THR A 159 24.32 -32.42 4.86
N GLY A 160 23.11 -32.88 5.24
CA GLY A 160 22.88 -34.25 5.73
C GLY A 160 23.44 -34.54 7.12
N LYS A 161 24.05 -33.56 7.79
CA LYS A 161 24.64 -33.71 9.14
C LYS A 161 23.65 -33.31 10.21
N GLU A 162 23.63 -34.06 11.31
CA GLU A 162 22.79 -33.78 12.46
C GLU A 162 23.68 -33.82 13.71
N GLU A 163 23.93 -32.65 14.28
CA GLU A 163 24.67 -32.48 15.53
C GLU A 163 23.84 -31.60 16.46
N GLU A 164 23.89 -31.88 17.76
CA GLU A 164 23.22 -31.06 18.76
C GLU A 164 23.95 -29.72 18.90
N ILE A 165 23.21 -28.61 18.74
CA ILE A 165 23.73 -27.26 18.97
C ILE A 165 23.06 -26.70 20.22
N LYS A 166 23.87 -26.44 21.25
CA LYS A 166 23.44 -25.76 22.48
C LYS A 166 24.25 -24.50 22.69
N LYS A 167 23.58 -23.44 23.16
CA LYS A 167 24.26 -22.23 23.63
C LYS A 167 23.59 -21.72 24.90
N PRO A 168 24.34 -21.36 25.94
CA PRO A 168 23.79 -20.61 27.05
C PRO A 168 23.35 -19.24 26.52
N ILE A 169 22.06 -18.94 26.68
CA ILE A 169 21.50 -17.62 26.39
C ILE A 169 21.32 -16.91 27.73
N ALA A 170 21.72 -15.64 27.77
CA ALA A 170 21.66 -14.84 28.99
C ALA A 170 20.26 -14.86 29.59
N LYS A 171 20.17 -15.14 30.89
CA LYS A 171 18.95 -14.93 31.66
C LYS A 171 18.72 -13.43 31.79
N VAL A 172 17.45 -13.01 31.87
CA VAL A 172 17.11 -11.61 32.17
C VAL A 172 17.51 -11.36 33.62
N GLU A 173 18.66 -10.72 33.84
CA GLU A 173 19.24 -10.50 35.18
C GLU A 173 18.45 -9.46 35.98
N SER A 174 17.82 -8.49 35.30
CA SER A 174 16.98 -7.46 35.89
C SER A 174 15.88 -7.01 34.93
N ARG A 175 14.74 -6.55 35.49
CA ARG A 175 13.67 -5.96 34.70
C ARG A 175 14.09 -4.57 34.21
N PHE A 176 13.95 -4.31 32.92
CA PHE A 176 14.15 -2.98 32.36
C PHE A 176 12.92 -2.09 32.60
N SER A 177 13.18 -0.83 32.92
CA SER A 177 12.21 0.26 32.82
C SER A 177 11.97 0.67 31.37
N VAL A 178 10.89 1.42 31.14
CA VAL A 178 10.57 1.99 29.82
C VAL A 178 11.71 2.89 29.32
N ASP A 179 12.24 3.75 30.17
CA ASP A 179 13.31 4.69 29.81
C ASP A 179 14.62 3.97 29.47
N GLU A 180 14.96 2.88 30.19
CA GLU A 180 16.13 2.06 29.86
C GLU A 180 15.99 1.38 28.50
N VAL A 181 14.81 0.85 28.15
CA VAL A 181 14.60 0.24 26.83
C VAL A 181 14.68 1.29 25.72
N ILE A 182 14.11 2.48 25.94
CA ILE A 182 14.23 3.59 24.99
C ILE A 182 15.69 4.01 24.83
N ASP A 183 16.45 4.10 25.94
CA ASP A 183 17.87 4.44 25.91
C ASP A 183 18.70 3.40 25.13
N ILE A 184 18.52 2.11 25.42
CA ILE A 184 19.15 1.00 24.67
C ILE A 184 18.81 1.11 23.20
N PHE A 185 17.52 1.25 22.87
CA PHE A 185 17.06 1.34 21.50
C PHE A 185 17.66 2.54 20.76
N SER A 186 17.84 3.68 21.44
CA SER A 186 18.37 4.91 20.85
C SER A 186 19.88 4.85 20.56
N LYS A 187 20.65 4.13 21.39
CA LYS A 187 22.12 4.04 21.26
C LYS A 187 22.59 2.89 20.38
N LEU A 188 21.71 1.91 20.11
CA LEU A 188 22.05 0.72 19.37
C LEU A 188 22.31 1.01 17.88
N ASP A 189 23.35 0.41 17.32
CA ASP A 189 23.53 0.30 15.88
C ASP A 189 22.62 -0.82 15.34
N LEU A 190 21.47 -0.44 14.80
CA LEU A 190 20.46 -1.38 14.32
C LEU A 190 20.97 -2.25 13.16
N LYS A 191 22.03 -1.86 12.42
CA LYS A 191 22.64 -2.71 11.38
C LYS A 191 23.23 -3.99 11.93
N THR A 192 23.52 -4.03 13.23
CA THR A 192 24.04 -5.21 13.90
C THR A 192 22.99 -6.28 14.18
N ILE A 193 21.71 -5.96 13.95
CA ILE A 193 20.61 -6.89 14.06
C ILE A 193 20.16 -7.29 12.65
N PRO A 194 20.16 -8.60 12.32
CA PRO A 194 19.57 -9.11 11.10
C PRO A 194 18.14 -8.62 10.85
N TYR A 195 17.82 -8.30 9.60
CA TYR A 195 16.49 -7.86 9.18
C TYR A 195 15.37 -8.82 9.67
N ARG A 196 15.58 -10.13 9.59
CA ARG A 196 14.61 -11.14 10.04
C ARG A 196 14.27 -11.00 11.53
N TRP A 197 15.27 -10.77 12.38
CA TRP A 197 15.04 -10.58 13.82
C TRP A 197 14.30 -9.29 14.10
N ARG A 198 14.68 -8.18 13.44
CA ARG A 198 13.96 -6.91 13.56
C ARG A 198 12.49 -7.06 13.17
N ARG A 199 12.22 -7.70 12.03
CA ARG A 199 10.86 -7.97 11.55
C ARG A 199 10.06 -8.82 12.54
N ASN A 200 10.65 -9.89 13.08
CA ASN A 200 9.96 -10.73 14.06
C ASN A 200 9.65 -9.97 15.37
N ILE A 201 10.55 -9.08 15.82
CA ILE A 201 10.30 -8.23 16.98
C ILE A 201 9.20 -7.20 16.68
N HIS A 202 9.21 -6.59 15.48
CA HIS A 202 8.14 -5.71 15.01
C HIS A 202 6.80 -6.44 15.05
N ASP A 203 6.70 -7.60 14.38
CA ASP A 203 5.48 -8.41 14.29
C ASP A 203 4.98 -8.82 15.69
N TYR A 204 5.88 -9.24 16.58
CA TYR A 204 5.58 -9.53 17.98
C TYR A 204 5.00 -8.31 18.71
N SER A 205 5.67 -7.15 18.61
CA SER A 205 5.25 -5.94 19.32
C SER A 205 3.93 -5.36 18.78
N SER A 206 3.70 -5.47 17.48
CA SER A 206 2.47 -5.08 16.80
C SER A 206 1.30 -5.97 17.21
N LEU A 207 1.53 -7.29 17.31
CA LEU A 207 0.52 -8.22 17.83
C LEU A 207 0.20 -7.91 19.30
N TRP A 208 1.22 -7.68 20.13
CA TRP A 208 1.03 -7.27 21.53
C TRP A 208 0.17 -6.01 21.65
N ALA A 209 0.45 -4.98 20.82
CA ALA A 209 -0.29 -3.73 20.84
C ALA A 209 -1.77 -3.95 20.49
N ARG A 210 -2.04 -4.74 19.44
CA ARG A 210 -3.40 -5.13 19.05
C ARG A 210 -4.13 -5.87 20.17
N GLU A 211 -3.51 -6.91 20.75
CA GLU A 211 -4.13 -7.73 21.79
C GLU A 211 -4.36 -6.92 23.08
N THR A 212 -3.44 -6.03 23.44
CA THR A 212 -3.59 -5.13 24.59
C THR A 212 -4.77 -4.17 24.39
N VAL A 213 -4.84 -3.52 23.22
CA VAL A 213 -5.98 -2.65 22.87
C VAL A 213 -7.29 -3.44 22.88
N LYS A 214 -7.29 -4.67 22.34
CA LYS A 214 -8.44 -5.57 22.34
C LYS A 214 -8.94 -5.87 23.75
N GLU A 215 -8.03 -6.29 24.62
CA GLU A 215 -8.35 -6.63 26.01
C GLU A 215 -8.87 -5.41 26.78
N GLN A 216 -8.21 -4.26 26.64
CA GLN A 216 -8.65 -3.01 27.27
C GLN A 216 -10.04 -2.59 26.76
N TYR A 217 -10.25 -2.60 25.44
CA TYR A 217 -11.51 -2.23 24.81
C TYR A 217 -12.66 -3.16 25.25
N ARG A 218 -12.39 -4.45 25.40
CA ARG A 218 -13.38 -5.40 25.91
C ARG A 218 -13.69 -5.19 27.39
N LYS A 219 -12.66 -5.08 28.24
CA LYS A 219 -12.82 -4.86 29.69
C LYS A 219 -13.53 -3.54 29.98
N SER A 220 -13.35 -2.55 29.13
CA SER A 220 -14.01 -1.24 29.25
C SER A 220 -15.42 -1.21 28.65
N LEU A 221 -15.93 -2.32 28.10
CA LEU A 221 -17.21 -2.38 27.38
C LEU A 221 -17.31 -1.29 26.29
N GLY A 222 -16.19 -1.10 25.59
CA GLY A 222 -16.04 -0.15 24.49
C GLY A 222 -15.90 1.31 24.92
N ASP A 223 -15.72 1.58 26.22
CA ASP A 223 -15.35 2.92 26.68
C ASP A 223 -13.90 3.20 26.28
N VAL A 224 -13.76 3.92 25.16
CA VAL A 224 -12.46 4.27 24.56
C VAL A 224 -11.62 5.17 25.44
N SER A 225 -12.23 5.91 26.39
CA SER A 225 -11.48 6.77 27.32
C SER A 225 -10.56 5.97 28.26
N LYS A 226 -10.91 4.68 28.47
CA LYS A 226 -10.14 3.70 29.27
C LYS A 226 -9.18 2.86 28.43
N VAL A 227 -9.11 3.10 27.12
CA VAL A 227 -8.17 2.44 26.22
C VAL A 227 -6.97 3.36 26.04
N GLU A 228 -5.78 2.82 26.31
CA GLU A 228 -4.51 3.52 26.16
C GLU A 228 -4.00 3.35 24.73
N ASN A 229 -3.39 4.39 24.18
CA ASN A 229 -2.70 4.31 22.90
C ASN A 229 -1.34 3.63 23.09
N PRO A 230 -1.06 2.51 22.41
CA PRO A 230 0.25 1.88 22.48
C PRO A 230 1.36 2.84 22.00
N ARG A 231 2.38 3.04 22.82
CA ARG A 231 3.54 3.89 22.47
C ARG A 231 4.51 3.14 21.58
N ALA A 232 4.65 3.58 20.33
CA ALA A 232 5.66 3.12 19.41
C ALA A 232 6.93 3.99 19.46
N ILE A 233 8.08 3.37 19.21
CA ILE A 233 9.34 4.05 18.88
C ILE A 233 9.83 3.52 17.53
N CYS A 234 10.39 4.41 16.71
CA CYS A 234 10.86 4.08 15.36
C CYS A 234 12.22 4.72 15.10
N ARG A 235 13.13 4.01 14.41
CA ARG A 235 14.44 4.51 13.97
C ARG A 235 14.80 3.99 12.58
N LEU A 236 15.59 4.75 11.84
CA LEU A 236 16.20 4.26 10.62
C LEU A 236 17.34 3.31 10.95
N VAL A 237 17.40 2.19 10.22
CA VAL A 237 18.45 1.19 10.39
C VAL A 237 19.80 1.71 9.93
N ALA A 238 19.80 2.41 8.79
CA ALA A 238 21.00 2.90 8.14
C ALA A 238 20.88 4.40 7.83
N PRO A 239 20.91 5.30 8.84
CA PRO A 239 20.73 6.74 8.61
C PRO A 239 21.72 7.30 7.57
N SER A 240 23.00 6.92 7.62
CA SER A 240 23.99 7.39 6.65
C SER A 240 23.70 6.96 5.21
N GLU A 241 23.27 5.72 5.00
CA GLU A 241 22.92 5.18 3.68
C GLU A 241 21.64 5.84 3.14
N ASN A 242 20.63 6.01 3.99
CA ASN A 242 19.41 6.75 3.63
C ASN A 242 19.71 8.21 3.23
N LYS A 243 20.69 8.83 3.87
CA LYS A 243 21.12 10.19 3.52
C LYS A 243 21.83 10.20 2.16
N GLU A 244 22.72 9.26 1.92
CA GLU A 244 23.40 9.08 0.63
C GLU A 244 22.39 8.86 -0.50
N ARG A 245 21.41 7.97 -0.28
CA ARG A 245 20.30 7.73 -1.18
C ARG A 245 19.56 9.02 -1.54
N LEU A 246 19.21 9.81 -0.52
CA LEU A 246 18.48 11.06 -0.72
C LEU A 246 19.29 12.07 -1.55
N GLU A 247 20.59 12.23 -1.27
CA GLU A 247 21.46 13.11 -2.06
C GLU A 247 21.57 12.63 -3.51
N LYS A 248 21.77 11.33 -3.73
CA LYS A 248 21.77 10.74 -5.09
C LYS A 248 20.45 10.97 -5.83
N LEU A 249 19.30 10.86 -5.16
CA LEU A 249 18.00 11.16 -5.76
C LEU A 249 17.90 12.65 -6.15
N LYS A 250 18.41 13.57 -5.32
CA LYS A 250 18.44 15.01 -5.64
C LYS A 250 19.34 15.31 -6.84
N GLU A 251 20.53 14.71 -6.89
CA GLU A 251 21.46 14.82 -8.01
C GLU A 251 20.82 14.30 -9.31
N PHE A 252 20.21 13.10 -9.25
CA PHE A 252 19.49 12.51 -10.38
C PHE A 252 18.35 13.41 -10.86
N LYS A 253 17.57 13.99 -9.94
CA LYS A 253 16.52 14.96 -10.26
C LYS A 253 17.07 16.19 -10.99
N ILE A 254 18.19 16.75 -10.51
CA ILE A 254 18.83 17.92 -11.15
C ILE A 254 19.29 17.55 -12.56
N LYS A 255 19.92 16.39 -12.74
CA LYS A 255 20.33 15.87 -14.06
C LYS A 255 19.14 15.76 -15.02
N VAL A 256 18.09 15.04 -14.60
CA VAL A 256 16.85 14.86 -15.39
C VAL A 256 16.25 16.21 -15.78
N LYS A 257 16.21 17.17 -14.86
CA LYS A 257 15.70 18.53 -15.13
C LYS A 257 16.56 19.27 -16.16
N ASN A 258 17.89 19.21 -16.03
CA ASN A 258 18.80 19.88 -16.96
C ASN A 258 18.71 19.27 -18.36
N GLU A 259 18.59 17.95 -18.44
CA GLU A 259 18.43 17.25 -19.72
C GLU A 259 17.08 17.54 -20.36
N GLN A 260 16.02 17.64 -19.54
CA GLN A 260 14.71 18.08 -20.00
C GLN A 260 14.76 19.47 -20.62
N LEU A 261 15.40 20.44 -19.95
CA LEU A 261 15.56 21.81 -20.46
C LEU A 261 16.27 21.83 -21.81
N LYS A 262 17.38 21.09 -21.95
CA LYS A 262 18.14 21.00 -23.20
C LYS A 262 17.31 20.46 -24.36
N LEU A 263 16.48 19.45 -24.11
CA LEU A 263 15.65 18.83 -25.13
C LEU A 263 14.34 19.58 -25.40
N SER A 264 13.90 20.46 -24.49
CA SER A 264 12.64 21.20 -24.64
C SER A 264 12.69 22.30 -25.70
N GLU A 265 13.91 22.69 -26.12
CA GLU A 265 14.13 23.63 -27.23
C GLU A 265 14.04 22.95 -28.61
N SER A 266 14.06 21.61 -28.66
CA SER A 266 14.01 20.83 -29.89
C SER A 266 12.57 20.66 -30.38
N GLU A 267 12.35 20.89 -31.67
CA GLU A 267 11.10 20.54 -32.36
C GLU A 267 11.06 19.08 -32.81
N GLU A 268 12.18 18.35 -32.67
CA GLU A 268 12.23 16.94 -33.06
C GLU A 268 11.29 16.09 -32.21
N LYS A 269 10.50 15.27 -32.89
CA LYS A 269 9.51 14.40 -32.27
C LYS A 269 10.12 13.43 -31.26
N ILE A 270 11.29 12.88 -31.56
CA ILE A 270 12.01 11.99 -30.64
C ILE A 270 12.45 12.72 -29.36
N ASP A 271 12.86 13.98 -29.46
CA ASP A 271 13.26 14.77 -28.30
C ASP A 271 12.06 15.16 -27.44
N ARG A 272 10.93 15.50 -28.06
CA ARG A 272 9.64 15.64 -27.35
C ARG A 272 9.26 14.36 -26.60
N ALA A 273 9.47 13.20 -27.21
CA ALA A 273 9.22 11.92 -26.53
C ALA A 273 10.17 11.69 -25.33
N LYS A 274 11.46 12.01 -25.47
CA LYS A 274 12.43 11.96 -24.36
C LYS A 274 12.06 12.92 -23.23
N VAL A 275 11.58 14.13 -23.55
CA VAL A 275 11.09 15.12 -22.56
C VAL A 275 9.94 14.54 -21.72
N ILE A 276 9.02 13.80 -22.36
CA ILE A 276 7.93 13.13 -21.64
C ILE A 276 8.48 12.04 -20.72
N VAL A 277 9.39 11.18 -21.21
CA VAL A 277 10.04 10.14 -20.38
C VAL A 277 10.79 10.75 -19.19
N LEU A 278 11.57 11.81 -19.42
CA LEU A 278 12.27 12.54 -18.35
C LEU A 278 11.30 13.08 -17.30
N ASP A 279 10.13 13.56 -17.71
CA ASP A 279 9.12 14.04 -16.77
C ASP A 279 8.52 12.92 -15.91
N ILE A 280 8.28 11.74 -16.48
CA ILE A 280 7.87 10.54 -15.71
C ILE A 280 8.92 10.20 -14.65
N TYR A 281 10.21 10.17 -15.03
CA TYR A 281 11.32 9.91 -14.10
C TYR A 281 11.45 11.00 -13.03
N ARG A 282 11.29 12.27 -13.41
CA ARG A 282 11.33 13.40 -12.48
C ARG A 282 10.26 13.26 -11.41
N LYS A 283 9.03 12.89 -11.78
CA LYS A 283 7.92 12.67 -10.84
C LYS A 283 8.14 11.49 -9.94
N TYR A 284 8.60 10.37 -10.49
CA TYR A 284 8.94 9.21 -9.69
C TYR A 284 10.03 9.53 -8.66
N THR A 285 11.10 10.20 -9.10
CA THR A 285 12.21 10.63 -8.22
C THR A 285 11.74 11.59 -7.15
N ASN A 286 10.89 12.54 -7.53
CA ASN A 286 10.21 13.44 -6.60
C ASN A 286 9.45 12.65 -5.54
N TRP A 287 8.60 11.71 -5.92
CA TRP A 287 7.86 10.89 -4.96
C TRP A 287 8.78 10.09 -4.03
N GLN A 288 9.85 9.49 -4.56
CA GLN A 288 10.85 8.78 -3.73
C GLN A 288 11.51 9.69 -2.69
N ILE A 289 11.85 10.92 -3.06
CA ILE A 289 12.40 11.91 -2.12
C ILE A 289 11.37 12.25 -1.03
N ALA A 290 10.06 12.36 -1.34
CA ALA A 290 9.00 12.60 -0.34
C ALA A 290 8.97 11.48 0.70
N ASP A 291 8.87 10.27 0.18
CA ASP A 291 8.70 9.06 0.96
C ASP A 291 9.91 8.86 1.89
N ASP A 292 11.12 9.07 1.38
CA ASP A 292 12.33 9.03 2.18
C ASP A 292 12.33 10.14 3.26
N LEU A 293 11.91 11.38 2.94
CA LEU A 293 11.79 12.47 3.92
C LEU A 293 10.75 12.18 5.02
N LEU A 294 9.63 11.54 4.68
CA LEU A 294 8.63 11.09 5.65
C LEU A 294 9.19 10.06 6.61
N LEU A 295 9.87 9.04 6.08
CA LEU A 295 10.56 8.02 6.87
C LEU A 295 11.58 8.64 7.83
N TRP A 296 12.32 9.65 7.35
CA TRP A 296 13.25 10.41 8.19
C TRP A 296 12.56 11.15 9.33
N ASN A 297 11.44 11.84 9.07
CA ASN A 297 10.68 12.53 10.11
C ASN A 297 10.11 11.55 11.15
N ALA A 298 9.63 10.39 10.68
CA ALA A 298 9.08 9.32 11.51
C ALA A 298 10.10 8.73 12.49
N ALA A 299 11.36 8.63 12.06
CA ALA A 299 12.45 8.06 12.84
C ALA A 299 12.93 8.93 14.00
N GLY A 300 12.31 10.11 14.22
CA GLY A 300 12.56 10.94 15.40
C GLY A 300 13.76 11.89 15.28
N VAL A 301 14.48 12.10 16.39
CA VAL A 301 15.48 13.17 16.56
C VAL A 301 16.63 13.06 15.55
N GLU A 302 17.10 11.85 15.25
CA GLU A 302 18.17 11.62 14.25
C GLU A 302 17.81 12.15 12.86
N GLY A 303 16.52 12.20 12.50
CA GLY A 303 16.05 12.80 11.24
C GLY A 303 15.81 14.31 11.31
N LYS A 304 15.37 14.82 12.47
CA LYS A 304 15.17 16.26 12.73
C LYS A 304 16.46 17.08 12.73
N GLU A 305 17.62 16.44 12.95
CA GLU A 305 18.91 17.15 12.91
C GLU A 305 19.48 17.31 11.49
N ILE A 306 19.17 16.39 10.57
CA ILE A 306 19.64 16.45 9.17
C ILE A 306 18.95 17.57 8.40
N PHE A 307 17.66 17.75 8.64
CA PHE A 307 16.90 18.88 8.12
C PHE A 307 16.60 19.75 9.31
N LYS A 308 17.22 20.94 9.40
CA LYS A 308 16.74 22.00 10.29
C LYS A 308 15.36 22.47 9.78
N THR A 309 14.35 21.61 9.89
CA THR A 309 13.00 21.77 9.36
C THR A 309 12.30 22.83 10.20
N ASN A 310 12.30 24.05 9.69
CA ASN A 310 11.33 25.03 10.13
C ASN A 310 9.94 24.69 9.55
N ASN A 311 8.88 25.26 10.13
CA ASN A 311 7.49 25.03 9.68
C ASN A 311 7.30 25.25 8.17
N ARG A 312 8.07 26.16 7.56
CA ARG A 312 8.00 26.46 6.13
C ARG A 312 8.60 25.35 5.25
N GLN A 313 9.62 24.64 5.73
CA GLN A 313 10.15 23.44 5.09
C GLN A 313 9.22 22.25 5.29
N ALA A 314 8.58 22.12 6.46
CA ALA A 314 7.54 21.12 6.69
C ALA A 314 6.31 21.35 5.78
N GLU A 315 5.83 22.59 5.64
CA GLU A 315 4.80 22.96 4.65
C GLU A 315 5.25 22.69 3.21
N GLY A 316 6.54 22.88 2.92
CA GLY A 316 7.15 22.52 1.64
C GLY A 316 7.13 21.02 1.40
N VAL A 317 7.40 20.20 2.41
CA VAL A 317 7.33 18.73 2.40
C VAL A 317 5.88 18.25 2.31
N ASP A 318 4.95 18.90 3.01
CA ASP A 318 3.52 18.61 2.91
C ASP A 318 3.04 18.90 1.50
N LYS A 319 3.19 20.13 0.97
CA LYS A 319 2.86 20.48 -0.43
C LYS A 319 3.51 19.53 -1.44
N PHE A 320 4.72 19.09 -1.13
CA PHE A 320 5.46 18.11 -1.92
C PHE A 320 4.79 16.74 -1.92
N ILE A 321 4.42 16.18 -0.76
CA ILE A 321 3.70 14.90 -0.64
C ILE A 321 2.30 15.02 -1.27
N HIS A 322 1.75 16.22 -1.24
CA HIS A 322 0.34 16.48 -1.43
C HIS A 322 -0.07 16.90 -2.82
N GLY A 323 0.77 17.62 -3.57
CA GLY A 323 0.47 18.15 -4.90
C GLY A 323 0.51 19.69 -4.94
N VAL A 324 0.80 20.26 -6.11
CA VAL A 324 0.92 21.72 -6.31
C VAL A 324 -0.48 22.36 -6.47
N ASP A 325 -0.63 23.64 -6.14
CA ASP A 325 -1.85 24.47 -6.29
C ASP A 325 -3.06 24.12 -5.41
N GLU A 326 -2.87 23.37 -4.32
CA GLU A 326 -3.95 23.06 -3.39
C GLU A 326 -4.12 24.14 -2.31
N SER A 327 -5.38 24.49 -2.03
CA SER A 327 -5.74 25.34 -0.89
C SER A 327 -5.98 24.48 0.35
N PHE A 328 -5.39 24.92 1.45
CA PHE A 328 -5.53 24.30 2.76
C PHE A 328 -6.38 25.21 3.65
N ASP A 329 -7.18 24.62 4.53
CA ASP A 329 -7.81 25.33 5.64
C ASP A 329 -6.77 25.63 6.73
N GLU A 330 -7.17 26.41 7.75
CA GLU A 330 -6.29 26.82 8.85
C GLU A 330 -5.73 25.63 9.66
N ALA A 331 -6.38 24.47 9.59
CA ALA A 331 -5.93 23.24 10.25
C ALA A 331 -4.95 22.43 9.37
N GLY A 332 -4.61 22.92 8.17
CA GLY A 332 -3.74 22.22 7.23
C GLY A 332 -4.46 21.11 6.45
N ASN A 333 -5.80 21.09 6.46
CA ASN A 333 -6.59 20.14 5.69
C ASN A 333 -6.98 20.70 4.33
N ARG A 334 -7.31 19.85 3.37
CA ARG A 334 -7.62 20.28 1.99
C ARG A 334 -9.06 20.74 1.85
N ASN A 335 -9.28 21.92 1.30
CA ASN A 335 -10.63 22.48 1.15
C ASN A 335 -11.53 21.61 0.26
N ILE A 336 -11.09 21.26 -0.95
CA ILE A 336 -11.89 20.51 -1.93
C ILE A 336 -12.30 19.12 -1.39
N MET A 337 -11.39 18.42 -0.72
CA MET A 337 -11.68 17.09 -0.15
C MET A 337 -12.56 17.19 1.09
N THR A 338 -12.46 18.29 1.85
CA THR A 338 -13.31 18.55 3.02
C THR A 338 -14.77 18.71 2.61
N ASP A 339 -15.05 19.56 1.62
CA ASP A 339 -16.42 19.82 1.20
C ASP A 339 -17.08 18.56 0.66
N TRP A 340 -16.32 17.76 -0.08
CA TRP A 340 -16.83 16.51 -0.60
C TRP A 340 -17.00 15.44 0.49
N MET A 341 -16.04 15.31 1.42
CA MET A 341 -16.19 14.43 2.59
C MET A 341 -17.47 14.75 3.36
N LYS A 342 -17.72 16.04 3.66
CA LYS A 342 -18.96 16.49 4.31
C LYS A 342 -20.19 16.09 3.53
N LYS A 343 -20.19 16.31 2.20
CA LYS A 343 -21.29 15.89 1.32
C LYS A 343 -21.52 14.37 1.38
N THR A 344 -20.47 13.57 1.28
CA THR A 344 -20.54 12.10 1.34
C THR A 344 -21.06 11.61 2.69
N VAL A 345 -20.63 12.23 3.80
CA VAL A 345 -21.13 11.88 5.14
C VAL A 345 -22.64 12.19 5.26
N ILE A 346 -23.08 13.35 4.78
CA ILE A 346 -24.51 13.74 4.78
C ILE A 346 -25.35 12.74 3.93
N GLU A 347 -24.88 12.39 2.73
CA GLU A 347 -25.56 11.43 1.86
C GLU A 347 -25.71 10.06 2.56
N VAL A 348 -24.65 9.60 3.21
CA VAL A 348 -24.63 8.37 4.01
C VAL A 348 -25.61 8.42 5.19
N GLU A 349 -25.76 9.57 5.86
CA GLU A 349 -26.66 9.74 7.01
C GLU A 349 -28.15 9.74 6.66
N SER A 350 -28.48 10.20 5.45
CA SER A 350 -29.87 10.37 5.02
C SER A 350 -30.60 9.07 4.68
N ASP A 351 -29.88 7.95 4.59
CA ASP A 351 -30.38 6.75 3.93
C ASP A 351 -30.43 5.52 4.86
N LYS A 352 -31.63 5.01 5.15
CA LYS A 352 -31.84 3.83 6.01
C LYS A 352 -31.40 2.58 5.26
N GLU A 353 -30.42 1.85 5.82
CA GLU A 353 -30.05 0.53 5.29
C GLU A 353 -31.24 -0.43 5.41
N GLY A 354 -31.63 -1.03 4.29
CA GLY A 354 -32.55 -2.17 4.27
C GLY A 354 -31.73 -3.45 4.19
N GLU A 355 -32.06 -4.43 5.03
CA GLU A 355 -31.50 -5.77 4.93
C GLU A 355 -31.93 -6.41 3.60
N VAL A 356 -30.98 -7.02 2.90
CA VAL A 356 -31.27 -7.91 1.78
C VAL A 356 -30.91 -9.31 2.26
N GLU A 357 -31.92 -10.18 2.40
CA GLU A 357 -31.68 -11.58 2.70
C GLU A 357 -30.91 -12.20 1.53
N GLU A 358 -29.71 -12.72 1.79
CA GLU A 358 -28.74 -13.04 0.75
C GLU A 358 -28.23 -14.47 0.92
N TYR A 359 -28.34 -15.27 -0.15
CA TYR A 359 -27.72 -16.59 -0.22
C TYR A 359 -26.21 -16.46 -0.01
N ARG A 360 -25.62 -17.40 0.72
CA ARG A 360 -24.18 -17.38 1.02
C ARG A 360 -23.43 -18.38 0.14
N VAL A 361 -22.21 -18.01 -0.23
CA VAL A 361 -21.30 -18.83 -1.04
C VAL A 361 -20.02 -19.13 -0.28
N ASN A 362 -19.70 -20.41 -0.17
CA ASN A 362 -18.46 -20.87 0.47
C ASN A 362 -17.26 -20.75 -0.47
N SER A 363 -16.05 -20.96 0.06
CA SER A 363 -14.81 -20.78 -0.70
C SER A 363 -14.66 -21.71 -1.92
N ASP A 364 -15.28 -22.91 -1.95
CA ASP A 364 -15.28 -23.79 -3.14
C ASP A 364 -16.18 -23.25 -4.24
N GLU A 365 -17.38 -22.79 -3.89
CA GLU A 365 -18.31 -22.16 -4.84
C GLU A 365 -17.73 -20.87 -5.40
N GLN A 366 -17.07 -20.08 -4.56
CA GLN A 366 -16.34 -18.89 -4.97
C GLN A 366 -15.22 -19.22 -5.97
N MET A 367 -14.47 -20.32 -5.75
CA MET A 367 -13.47 -20.79 -6.72
C MET A 367 -14.09 -21.20 -8.05
N LEU A 368 -15.23 -21.91 -8.04
CA LEU A 368 -15.91 -22.31 -9.27
C LEU A 368 -16.32 -21.08 -10.10
N ILE A 369 -16.93 -20.09 -9.45
CA ILE A 369 -17.33 -18.83 -10.09
C ILE A 369 -16.11 -18.08 -10.63
N ALA A 370 -15.05 -17.93 -9.83
CA ALA A 370 -13.84 -17.22 -10.24
C ALA A 370 -13.15 -17.90 -11.44
N ASN A 371 -13.05 -19.23 -11.45
CA ASN A 371 -12.48 -19.97 -12.58
C ASN A 371 -13.34 -19.85 -13.84
N TRP A 372 -14.68 -19.89 -13.69
CA TRP A 372 -15.59 -19.65 -14.79
C TRP A 372 -15.43 -18.25 -15.38
N MET A 373 -15.29 -17.21 -14.53
CA MET A 373 -15.01 -15.86 -15.00
C MET A 373 -13.69 -15.75 -15.77
N LEU A 374 -12.61 -16.37 -15.27
CA LEU A 374 -11.33 -16.39 -15.99
C LEU A 374 -11.48 -17.05 -17.36
N LYS A 375 -12.24 -18.15 -17.47
CA LYS A 375 -12.55 -18.81 -18.74
C LYS A 375 -13.32 -17.90 -19.70
N GLU A 376 -14.30 -17.15 -19.23
CA GLU A 376 -15.05 -16.17 -20.05
C GLU A 376 -14.18 -15.02 -20.59
N TYR A 377 -13.08 -14.72 -19.88
CA TYR A 377 -12.06 -13.77 -20.33
C TYR A 377 -10.98 -14.41 -21.23
N GLY A 378 -10.89 -15.74 -21.28
CA GLY A 378 -9.81 -16.46 -21.97
C GLY A 378 -8.48 -16.43 -21.19
N TYR A 379 -8.55 -16.25 -19.86
CA TYR A 379 -7.41 -16.08 -18.97
C TYR A 379 -6.99 -17.38 -18.28
N GLU A 380 -7.70 -18.49 -18.47
CA GLU A 380 -7.52 -19.75 -17.74
C GLU A 380 -6.14 -20.42 -17.92
N LYS A 381 -5.40 -20.04 -18.97
CA LYS A 381 -4.04 -20.55 -19.22
C LYS A 381 -3.00 -19.83 -18.38
N ASP A 382 -3.19 -18.54 -18.17
CA ASP A 382 -2.19 -17.65 -17.55
C ASP A 382 -2.52 -17.35 -16.09
N TRP A 383 -3.81 -17.30 -15.76
CA TRP A 383 -4.31 -16.96 -14.44
C TRP A 383 -4.81 -18.18 -13.68
N LYS A 384 -4.55 -18.21 -12.37
CA LYS A 384 -4.97 -19.30 -11.47
C LYS A 384 -5.72 -18.76 -10.27
N VAL A 385 -6.82 -19.43 -9.90
CA VAL A 385 -7.50 -19.19 -8.62
C VAL A 385 -6.93 -20.11 -7.56
N ILE A 386 -6.51 -19.54 -6.42
CA ILE A 386 -5.86 -20.30 -5.34
C ILE A 386 -6.51 -19.98 -4.00
N LYS A 387 -6.82 -21.04 -3.25
CA LYS A 387 -7.20 -20.97 -1.84
C LYS A 387 -5.98 -20.67 -0.97
N ARG A 388 -6.08 -19.68 -0.09
CA ARG A 388 -5.04 -19.38 0.90
C ARG A 388 -5.61 -19.21 2.30
N LYS A 389 -4.85 -19.62 3.32
CA LYS A 389 -5.06 -19.10 4.67
C LYS A 389 -4.80 -17.60 4.63
N SER A 390 -5.81 -16.81 4.95
CA SER A 390 -5.71 -15.35 5.01
C SER A 390 -6.11 -14.93 6.42
N SER A 391 -5.22 -14.26 7.14
CA SER A 391 -5.54 -13.65 8.43
C SER A 391 -6.56 -12.50 8.31
N VAL A 392 -6.80 -12.00 7.10
CA VAL A 392 -7.61 -10.81 6.84
C VAL A 392 -8.94 -11.15 6.13
N GLY A 393 -9.18 -12.42 5.76
CA GLY A 393 -10.44 -12.83 5.13
C GLY A 393 -10.77 -12.15 3.78
N THR A 394 -9.81 -11.45 3.18
CA THR A 394 -9.99 -10.73 1.91
C THR A 394 -9.47 -11.51 0.71
N MET A 395 -10.21 -11.39 -0.38
CA MET A 395 -9.74 -11.76 -1.72
C MET A 395 -8.65 -10.77 -2.16
N SER A 396 -7.82 -11.18 -3.12
CA SER A 396 -6.85 -10.28 -3.75
C SER A 396 -6.30 -10.86 -5.04
N VAL A 397 -5.93 -9.99 -5.97
CA VAL A 397 -5.09 -10.32 -7.12
C VAL A 397 -3.60 -10.12 -6.82
N ASN A 398 -2.78 -11.04 -7.32
CA ASN A 398 -1.35 -10.82 -7.49
C ASN A 398 -1.00 -10.94 -8.97
N SER A 399 -0.82 -9.79 -9.61
CA SER A 399 -0.57 -9.67 -11.04
C SER A 399 0.77 -10.30 -11.47
N ASN A 400 1.82 -10.16 -10.65
CA ASN A 400 3.14 -10.73 -10.95
C ASN A 400 3.14 -12.27 -11.06
N SER A 401 2.34 -12.92 -10.23
CA SER A 401 2.18 -14.37 -10.23
C SER A 401 0.92 -14.85 -10.96
N LYS A 402 0.14 -13.90 -11.52
CA LYS A 402 -1.17 -14.11 -12.16
C LYS A 402 -2.10 -15.01 -11.32
N LYS A 403 -2.28 -14.65 -10.05
CA LYS A 403 -3.09 -15.41 -9.09
C LYS A 403 -4.23 -14.57 -8.54
N VAL A 404 -5.43 -15.17 -8.49
CA VAL A 404 -6.57 -14.67 -7.72
C VAL A 404 -6.63 -15.50 -6.44
N PHE A 405 -6.54 -14.84 -5.29
CA PHE A 405 -6.56 -15.52 -4.00
C PHE A 405 -7.94 -15.46 -3.35
N ILE A 406 -8.44 -16.61 -2.91
CA ILE A 406 -9.68 -16.76 -2.15
C ILE A 406 -9.35 -17.27 -0.74
N PRO A 407 -9.88 -16.67 0.34
CA PRO A 407 -9.67 -17.19 1.69
C PRO A 407 -10.26 -18.59 1.85
N ASN A 408 -9.52 -19.50 2.51
CA ASN A 408 -9.96 -20.89 2.74
C ASN A 408 -11.33 -20.98 3.41
N ASP A 409 -11.55 -20.13 4.42
CA ASP A 409 -12.74 -20.15 5.26
C ASP A 409 -13.71 -19.03 4.87
N SER A 410 -13.65 -18.56 3.61
CA SER A 410 -14.56 -17.50 3.16
C SER A 410 -15.99 -18.01 3.07
N ASP A 411 -16.89 -17.24 3.67
CA ASP A 411 -18.33 -17.39 3.55
C ASP A 411 -18.96 -15.99 3.41
N ARG A 412 -19.53 -15.71 2.24
CA ARG A 412 -19.95 -14.35 1.83
C ARG A 412 -21.35 -14.39 1.22
N GLY A 413 -22.11 -13.30 1.35
CA GLY A 413 -23.31 -13.11 0.55
C GLY A 413 -22.99 -13.19 -0.95
N VAL A 414 -23.85 -13.82 -1.74
CA VAL A 414 -23.60 -14.12 -3.15
C VAL A 414 -23.41 -12.84 -3.98
N MET A 415 -24.24 -11.82 -3.84
CA MET A 415 -24.09 -10.51 -4.49
C MET A 415 -22.87 -9.77 -3.98
N GLU A 416 -22.58 -9.79 -2.68
CA GLU A 416 -21.35 -9.22 -2.13
C GLU A 416 -20.13 -9.87 -2.77
N PHE A 417 -20.07 -11.21 -2.78
CA PHE A 417 -19.01 -11.97 -3.43
C PHE A 417 -18.91 -11.65 -4.92
N LEU A 418 -20.02 -11.67 -5.66
CA LEU A 418 -20.07 -11.41 -7.11
C LEU A 418 -19.56 -9.99 -7.45
N SER A 419 -19.88 -8.99 -6.63
CA SER A 419 -19.33 -7.64 -6.78
C SER A 419 -17.82 -7.61 -6.54
N VAL A 420 -17.34 -8.30 -5.50
CA VAL A 420 -15.91 -8.35 -5.14
C VAL A 420 -15.10 -9.17 -6.14
N ILE A 421 -15.56 -10.32 -6.62
CA ILE A 421 -14.82 -11.07 -7.64
C ILE A 421 -14.75 -10.32 -8.98
N SER A 422 -15.76 -9.50 -9.30
CA SER A 422 -15.73 -8.60 -10.46
C SER A 422 -14.66 -7.51 -10.29
N HIS A 423 -14.56 -6.92 -9.10
CA HIS A 423 -13.46 -6.00 -8.75
C HIS A 423 -12.09 -6.64 -9.01
N GLU A 424 -11.89 -7.87 -8.53
CA GLU A 424 -10.61 -8.57 -8.68
C GLU A 424 -10.31 -8.93 -10.15
N ILE A 425 -11.25 -9.55 -10.87
CA ILE A 425 -11.00 -10.07 -12.23
C ILE A 425 -11.19 -8.99 -13.30
N GLU A 426 -12.35 -8.33 -13.34
CA GLU A 426 -12.65 -7.34 -14.39
C GLU A 426 -12.08 -5.95 -14.07
N GLY A 427 -11.66 -5.72 -12.82
CA GLY A 427 -10.82 -4.59 -12.43
C GLY A 427 -9.33 -4.92 -12.56
N HIS A 428 -8.74 -5.57 -11.55
CA HIS A 428 -7.28 -5.74 -11.48
C HIS A 428 -6.69 -6.65 -12.56
N ALA A 429 -7.24 -7.85 -12.75
CA ALA A 429 -6.66 -8.80 -13.72
C ALA A 429 -6.79 -8.27 -15.16
N LEU A 430 -7.94 -7.72 -15.53
CA LEU A 430 -8.14 -7.03 -16.81
C LEU A 430 -7.15 -5.89 -17.01
N SER A 431 -6.99 -5.01 -16.02
CA SER A 431 -6.07 -3.89 -16.14
C SER A 431 -4.62 -4.34 -16.31
N HIS A 432 -4.21 -5.43 -15.65
CA HIS A 432 -2.90 -6.02 -15.88
C HIS A 432 -2.73 -6.53 -17.31
N GLU A 433 -3.72 -7.22 -17.86
CA GLU A 433 -3.70 -7.70 -19.25
C GLU A 433 -3.69 -6.54 -20.26
N ASN A 434 -4.37 -5.44 -19.96
CA ASN A 434 -4.29 -4.21 -20.76
C ASN A 434 -2.90 -3.58 -20.70
N THR A 435 -2.26 -3.53 -19.52
CA THR A 435 -0.88 -3.02 -19.37
C THR A 435 0.13 -3.92 -20.10
N GLU A 436 -0.07 -5.23 -20.11
CA GLU A 436 0.76 -6.17 -20.87
C GLU A 436 0.58 -6.02 -22.39
N ALA A 437 -0.53 -5.45 -22.86
CA ALA A 437 -0.81 -5.22 -24.27
C ALA A 437 -0.32 -3.86 -24.81
N LEU A 438 0.33 -3.00 -23.99
CA LEU A 438 0.82 -1.69 -24.41
C LEU A 438 1.89 -1.78 -25.51
N ASN A 439 1.86 -0.82 -26.45
CA ASN A 439 2.73 -0.80 -27.64
C ASN A 439 4.22 -0.53 -27.30
N LEU A 440 4.50 0.04 -26.13
CA LEU A 440 5.85 0.35 -25.67
C LEU A 440 5.92 0.17 -24.15
N LYS A 441 6.85 -0.67 -23.68
CA LYS A 441 6.98 -0.93 -22.23
C LYS A 441 8.28 -0.35 -21.70
N LEU A 442 8.23 0.88 -21.17
CA LEU A 442 9.38 1.49 -20.48
C LEU A 442 9.77 0.61 -19.27
N LYS A 443 11.06 0.51 -18.96
CA LYS A 443 11.54 -0.28 -17.82
C LYS A 443 11.01 0.26 -16.49
N ILE A 444 10.93 1.57 -16.31
CA ILE A 444 10.36 2.19 -15.11
C ILE A 444 8.94 1.68 -14.84
N MET A 445 8.14 1.51 -15.89
CA MET A 445 6.76 1.00 -15.83
C MET A 445 6.69 -0.48 -15.43
N LYS A 446 7.65 -1.29 -15.87
CA LYS A 446 7.68 -2.74 -15.56
C LYS A 446 8.12 -3.04 -14.14
N LYS A 447 8.92 -2.16 -13.55
CA LYS A 447 9.66 -2.44 -12.32
C LYS A 447 9.22 -1.60 -11.14
N TYR A 448 8.70 -0.41 -11.39
CA TYR A 448 8.29 0.53 -10.36
C TYR A 448 6.88 1.06 -10.67
N SER A 449 6.15 1.41 -9.61
CA SER A 449 4.91 2.17 -9.72
C SER A 449 5.23 3.57 -10.25
N ALA A 450 4.99 3.82 -11.55
CA ALA A 450 5.34 5.11 -12.14
C ALA A 450 4.52 6.22 -11.46
N GLY A 451 5.21 7.18 -10.84
CA GLY A 451 4.61 8.33 -10.16
C GLY A 451 4.10 8.13 -8.73
N GLY A 452 4.23 6.92 -8.15
CA GLY A 452 4.01 6.69 -6.72
C GLY A 452 2.56 6.75 -6.22
N ARG A 453 1.58 6.87 -7.13
CA ARG A 453 0.14 6.98 -6.83
C ARG A 453 -0.74 6.19 -7.82
N ASP A 454 -0.15 5.17 -8.43
CA ASP A 454 -0.82 4.25 -9.34
C ASP A 454 -1.95 3.45 -8.65
N SER A 455 -1.79 3.15 -7.36
CA SER A 455 -2.82 2.48 -6.55
C SER A 455 -4.18 3.19 -6.55
N ILE A 456 -4.22 4.52 -6.74
CA ILE A 456 -5.48 5.27 -6.85
C ILE A 456 -6.19 4.92 -8.16
N LEU A 457 -5.48 4.89 -9.28
CA LEU A 457 -6.08 4.57 -10.57
C LEU A 457 -6.47 3.09 -10.66
N GLU A 458 -5.58 2.21 -10.20
CA GLU A 458 -5.79 0.76 -10.19
C GLU A 458 -7.06 0.37 -9.43
N GLU A 459 -7.23 0.92 -8.22
CA GLU A 459 -8.44 0.69 -7.41
C GLU A 459 -9.66 1.44 -7.95
N ALA A 460 -9.50 2.62 -8.56
CA ALA A 460 -10.62 3.38 -9.12
C ALA A 460 -11.35 2.58 -10.21
N GLY A 461 -10.61 1.92 -11.10
CA GLY A 461 -11.20 1.04 -12.11
C GLY A 461 -11.88 -0.19 -11.54
N ALA A 462 -11.25 -0.83 -10.54
CA ALA A 462 -11.81 -2.01 -9.88
C ALA A 462 -13.07 -1.69 -9.06
N LYS A 463 -13.07 -0.58 -8.31
CA LYS A 463 -14.25 -0.06 -7.60
C LYS A 463 -15.37 0.34 -8.54
N ASN A 464 -15.05 0.95 -9.68
CA ASN A 464 -16.06 1.27 -10.68
C ASN A 464 -16.81 0.01 -11.16
N VAL A 465 -16.10 -1.09 -11.42
CA VAL A 465 -16.72 -2.38 -11.79
C VAL A 465 -17.59 -2.92 -10.64
N GLU A 466 -17.07 -2.88 -9.42
CA GLU A 466 -17.76 -3.32 -8.21
C GLU A 466 -19.10 -2.59 -8.02
N ASP A 467 -19.08 -1.26 -8.17
CA ASP A 467 -20.23 -0.39 -7.99
C ASP A 467 -21.29 -0.62 -9.08
N ILE A 468 -20.88 -0.73 -10.35
CA ILE A 468 -21.80 -1.05 -11.47
C ILE A 468 -22.44 -2.42 -11.26
N THR A 469 -21.63 -3.43 -10.87
CA THR A 469 -22.10 -4.80 -10.62
C THR A 469 -23.11 -4.83 -9.48
N TRP A 470 -22.79 -4.17 -8.38
CA TRP A 470 -23.69 -4.06 -7.22
C TRP A 470 -25.00 -3.35 -7.57
N LYS A 471 -24.91 -2.19 -8.25
CA LYS A 471 -26.09 -1.42 -8.67
C LYS A 471 -27.00 -2.21 -9.58
N TRP A 472 -26.42 -2.98 -10.48
CA TRP A 472 -27.20 -3.77 -11.41
C TRP A 472 -27.92 -4.94 -10.71
N MET A 473 -27.25 -5.67 -9.82
CA MET A 473 -27.85 -6.79 -9.09
C MET A 473 -28.91 -6.35 -8.06
N THR A 474 -28.68 -5.22 -7.38
CA THR A 474 -29.52 -4.80 -6.24
C THR A 474 -30.49 -3.66 -6.57
N GLY A 475 -30.29 -2.98 -7.70
CA GLY A 475 -30.98 -1.72 -8.05
C GLY A 475 -30.53 -0.51 -7.22
N LYS A 476 -29.54 -0.65 -6.33
CA LYS A 476 -29.10 0.38 -5.38
C LYS A 476 -27.64 0.75 -5.61
N GLU A 477 -27.29 2.02 -5.50
CA GLU A 477 -25.89 2.44 -5.51
C GLU A 477 -25.12 1.74 -4.39
N LYS A 478 -23.89 1.30 -4.69
CA LYS A 478 -23.01 0.78 -3.64
C LYS A 478 -22.59 1.95 -2.78
N LYS A 479 -22.94 1.90 -1.50
CA LYS A 479 -22.62 3.01 -0.60
C LYS A 479 -21.10 3.11 -0.46
N PRO A 480 -20.54 4.34 -0.48
CA PRO A 480 -19.14 4.55 -0.10
C PRO A 480 -18.89 3.93 1.28
N GLU A 481 -17.63 3.59 1.62
CA GLU A 481 -17.29 3.08 2.96
C GLU A 481 -17.60 4.15 4.03
N SER A 482 -18.87 4.24 4.45
CA SER A 482 -19.42 5.26 5.36
C SER A 482 -18.62 5.36 6.65
N VAL A 483 -18.28 4.19 7.17
CA VAL A 483 -17.39 3.98 8.30
C VAL A 483 -16.08 4.74 8.13
N TYR A 484 -15.43 4.60 6.97
CA TYR A 484 -14.15 5.22 6.70
C TYR A 484 -14.25 6.75 6.67
N PHE A 485 -15.24 7.30 5.96
CA PHE A 485 -15.40 8.75 5.83
C PHE A 485 -15.78 9.43 7.15
N ARG A 486 -16.61 8.79 7.97
CA ARG A 486 -16.94 9.31 9.30
C ARG A 486 -15.74 9.27 10.24
N SER A 487 -14.94 8.20 10.20
CA SER A 487 -13.70 8.15 10.99
C SER A 487 -12.67 9.15 10.50
N LEU A 488 -12.59 9.43 9.20
CA LEU A 488 -11.75 10.49 8.65
C LEU A 488 -12.22 11.88 9.11
N GLU A 489 -13.53 12.13 9.14
CA GLU A 489 -14.09 13.38 9.68
C GLU A 489 -13.83 13.52 11.18
N LEU A 490 -14.00 12.42 11.95
CA LEU A 490 -13.68 12.39 13.36
C LEU A 490 -12.20 12.72 13.61
N LYS A 491 -11.29 12.08 12.86
CA LYS A 491 -9.86 12.39 12.89
C LYS A 491 -9.61 13.87 12.61
N LYS A 492 -10.23 14.42 11.55
CA LYS A 492 -10.11 15.84 11.19
C LYS A 492 -10.50 16.77 12.34
N ASN A 493 -11.49 16.38 13.12
CA ASN A 493 -11.97 17.12 14.29
C ASN A 493 -11.17 16.85 15.57
N GLY A 494 -9.97 16.29 15.46
CA GLY A 494 -9.07 15.99 16.58
C GLY A 494 -9.29 14.63 17.23
N GLY A 495 -10.10 13.76 16.62
CA GLY A 495 -10.27 12.38 17.07
C GLY A 495 -8.98 11.58 16.97
N THR A 496 -8.66 10.84 18.03
CA THR A 496 -7.49 9.97 18.14
C THR A 496 -7.78 8.57 17.60
N PHE A 497 -6.78 7.69 17.60
CA PHE A 497 -6.92 6.30 17.14
C PHE A 497 -8.08 5.57 17.83
N ARG A 498 -8.15 5.68 19.17
CA ARG A 498 -9.18 5.04 19.99
C ARG A 498 -10.58 5.61 19.71
N ASP A 499 -10.71 6.89 19.39
CA ASP A 499 -12.01 7.50 19.05
C ASP A 499 -12.52 6.93 17.72
N CYS A 500 -11.63 6.81 16.73
CA CYS A 500 -11.93 6.15 15.46
C CYS A 500 -12.26 4.67 15.65
N LEU A 501 -11.50 3.94 16.47
CA LEU A 501 -11.78 2.54 16.83
C LEU A 501 -13.20 2.37 17.38
N GLY A 502 -13.59 3.21 18.34
CA GLY A 502 -14.92 3.19 18.95
C GLY A 502 -16.03 3.42 17.93
N LEU A 503 -15.92 4.48 17.13
CA LEU A 503 -16.89 4.80 16.08
C LEU A 503 -17.04 3.65 15.07
N ILE A 504 -15.94 3.07 14.62
CA ILE A 504 -15.98 1.99 13.62
C ILE A 504 -16.61 0.73 14.22
N ALA A 505 -16.26 0.38 15.46
CA ALA A 505 -16.83 -0.77 16.14
C ALA A 505 -18.35 -0.62 16.31
N GLU A 506 -18.82 0.55 16.75
CA GLU A 506 -20.26 0.84 16.89
C GLU A 506 -21.00 0.75 15.56
N MET A 507 -20.44 1.32 14.49
CA MET A 507 -21.04 1.22 13.15
C MET A 507 -21.07 -0.22 12.63
N ARG A 508 -20.01 -1.00 12.88
CA ARG A 508 -19.94 -2.40 12.47
C ARG A 508 -20.93 -3.27 13.25
N ALA A 509 -21.05 -3.06 14.56
CA ALA A 509 -22.02 -3.75 15.41
C ALA A 509 -23.45 -3.48 14.93
N LYS A 510 -23.78 -2.21 14.65
CA LYS A 510 -25.08 -1.81 14.09
C LYS A 510 -25.36 -2.51 12.76
N LYS A 511 -24.38 -2.59 11.86
CA LYS A 511 -24.51 -3.28 10.56
C LYS A 511 -24.77 -4.79 10.71
N LEU A 512 -24.25 -5.41 11.77
CA LEU A 512 -24.50 -6.83 12.07
C LEU A 512 -25.81 -7.05 12.85
N GLY A 513 -26.59 -6.00 13.14
CA GLY A 513 -27.79 -6.11 13.97
C GLY A 513 -27.49 -6.45 15.43
N VAL A 514 -26.26 -6.23 15.88
CA VAL A 514 -25.79 -6.57 17.23
C VAL A 514 -25.83 -5.32 18.11
N GLY A 515 -26.59 -5.39 19.21
CA GLY A 515 -26.58 -4.35 20.24
C GLY A 515 -25.23 -4.28 20.96
N ARG A 516 -24.87 -3.09 21.47
CA ARG A 516 -23.56 -2.86 22.12
C ARG A 516 -23.26 -3.84 23.25
N GLU A 517 -24.25 -4.17 24.09
CA GLU A 517 -24.07 -5.12 25.19
C GLU A 517 -23.76 -6.53 24.67
N LYS A 518 -24.59 -7.02 23.74
CA LYS A 518 -24.44 -8.33 23.09
C LYS A 518 -23.12 -8.49 22.35
N MET A 519 -22.56 -7.39 21.83
CA MET A 519 -21.24 -7.38 21.18
C MET A 519 -20.13 -7.89 22.11
N PHE A 520 -20.19 -7.61 23.42
CA PHE A 520 -19.14 -8.00 24.36
C PHE A 520 -19.38 -9.37 25.01
N GLU A 521 -20.61 -9.90 24.92
CA GLU A 521 -21.00 -11.20 25.46
C GLU A 521 -20.54 -12.36 24.58
N ASP A 522 -20.59 -12.20 23.25
CA ASP A 522 -20.21 -13.22 22.28
C ASP A 522 -18.78 -13.00 21.75
N GLU A 523 -17.90 -13.98 21.99
CA GLU A 523 -16.47 -13.91 21.62
C GLU A 523 -16.27 -13.73 20.12
N GLU A 524 -16.97 -14.52 19.31
CA GLU A 524 -16.78 -14.55 17.87
C GLU A 524 -17.23 -13.23 17.23
N THR A 525 -18.40 -12.72 17.65
CA THR A 525 -18.93 -11.41 17.26
C THR A 525 -17.99 -10.28 17.69
N PHE A 526 -17.51 -10.30 18.94
CA PHE A 526 -16.56 -9.32 19.44
C PHE A 526 -15.29 -9.29 18.58
N GLU A 527 -14.67 -10.46 18.36
CA GLU A 527 -13.46 -10.60 17.56
C GLU A 527 -13.67 -10.09 16.13
N GLN A 528 -14.79 -10.46 15.50
CA GLN A 528 -15.12 -10.00 14.16
C GLN A 528 -15.22 -8.46 14.08
N ILE A 529 -15.90 -7.85 15.05
CA ILE A 529 -16.11 -6.39 15.09
C ILE A 529 -14.81 -5.66 15.42
N PHE A 530 -14.11 -6.09 16.48
CA PHE A 530 -12.88 -5.47 16.93
C PHE A 530 -11.81 -5.53 15.84
N ASN A 531 -11.60 -6.69 15.23
CA ASN A 531 -10.56 -6.86 14.21
C ASN A 531 -10.84 -5.97 13.00
N TYR A 532 -12.10 -5.87 12.57
CA TYR A 532 -12.51 -4.93 11.52
C TYR A 532 -12.24 -3.48 11.94
N ALA A 533 -12.62 -3.10 13.16
CA ALA A 533 -12.47 -1.73 13.65
C ALA A 533 -11.02 -1.31 13.83
N TYR A 534 -10.20 -2.17 14.42
CA TYR A 534 -8.77 -1.95 14.60
C TYR A 534 -8.06 -1.78 13.26
N ASP A 535 -8.29 -2.66 12.29
CA ASP A 535 -7.66 -2.57 10.98
C ASP A 535 -8.02 -1.28 10.24
N ARG A 536 -9.28 -0.85 10.34
CA ARG A 536 -9.76 0.39 9.69
C ARG A 536 -9.28 1.65 10.41
N ALA A 537 -9.27 1.66 11.75
CA ALA A 537 -8.68 2.73 12.53
C ALA A 537 -7.18 2.84 12.25
N MET A 538 -6.44 1.73 12.28
CA MET A 538 -5.01 1.72 11.97
C MET A 538 -4.73 2.28 10.59
N ARG A 539 -5.55 2.03 9.56
CA ARG A 539 -5.34 2.64 8.23
C ARG A 539 -5.36 4.17 8.25
N LEU A 540 -6.09 4.79 9.18
CA LEU A 540 -6.11 6.24 9.34
C LEU A 540 -4.90 6.77 10.13
N PHE A 541 -4.18 5.92 10.86
CA PHE A 541 -3.03 6.29 11.69
C PHE A 541 -1.76 5.53 11.29
N ARG A 542 -1.73 4.88 10.11
CA ARG A 542 -0.55 4.20 9.56
C ARG A 542 0.43 5.24 8.98
N GLU A 543 1.59 4.75 8.53
CA GLU A 543 2.60 5.57 7.84
C GLU A 543 3.09 6.75 8.68
N HIS A 544 3.56 6.44 9.89
CA HIS A 544 4.27 7.39 10.75
C HIS A 544 3.39 8.45 11.42
N THR A 545 2.08 8.21 11.48
CA THR A 545 1.17 9.01 12.31
C THR A 545 1.12 8.39 13.72
N PRO A 546 1.49 9.12 14.79
CA PRO A 546 1.32 8.63 16.15
C PRO A 546 -0.14 8.27 16.43
N LEU A 547 -0.40 7.18 17.17
CA LEU A 547 -1.77 6.74 17.48
C LEU A 547 -2.52 7.75 18.37
N ASP A 548 -1.78 8.55 19.12
CA ASP A 548 -2.26 9.65 19.95
C ASP A 548 -2.33 11.00 19.23
N ASP A 549 -2.06 11.06 17.92
CA ASP A 549 -2.16 12.30 17.15
C ASP A 549 -3.61 12.82 17.14
N ASP A 550 -3.83 13.97 17.76
CA ASP A 550 -5.08 14.72 17.85
C ASP A 550 -5.04 16.02 17.03
N SER A 551 -4.01 16.22 16.21
CA SER A 551 -3.78 17.48 15.49
C SER A 551 -4.85 17.84 14.46
N GLY A 552 -5.76 16.92 14.14
CA GLY A 552 -6.76 17.10 13.11
C GLY A 552 -6.21 17.02 11.67
N LYS A 553 -4.92 16.70 11.52
CA LYS A 553 -4.26 16.67 10.21
C LYS A 553 -4.44 15.33 9.50
N ILE A 554 -4.74 15.43 8.20
CA ILE A 554 -4.72 14.29 7.26
C ILE A 554 -3.41 14.39 6.48
N THR A 555 -2.38 13.73 7.00
CA THR A 555 -0.96 13.87 6.62
C THR A 555 -0.55 13.00 5.44
N THR A 556 -1.33 11.99 5.04
CA THR A 556 -0.96 11.11 3.92
C THR A 556 -2.05 11.02 2.85
N SER A 557 -1.66 10.82 1.60
CA SER A 557 -2.62 10.56 0.51
C SER A 557 -3.34 9.22 0.67
N ASP A 558 -2.72 8.28 1.36
CA ASP A 558 -3.30 6.96 1.63
C ASP A 558 -4.55 7.06 2.51
N GLN A 559 -4.58 8.01 3.44
CA GLN A 559 -5.78 8.37 4.22
C GLN A 559 -6.92 8.91 3.34
N LEU A 560 -6.65 9.35 2.11
CA LEU A 560 -7.64 9.93 1.19
C LEU A 560 -7.92 9.06 -0.04
N LYS A 561 -7.28 7.90 -0.16
CA LYS A 561 -7.30 7.10 -1.40
C LYS A 561 -8.70 6.74 -1.89
N TYR A 562 -9.61 6.31 -1.00
CA TYR A 562 -10.98 5.94 -1.39
C TYR A 562 -11.77 7.13 -1.94
N LEU A 563 -11.55 8.30 -1.32
CA LEU A 563 -12.10 9.56 -1.79
C LEU A 563 -11.52 9.82 -3.20
N GLU A 564 -10.20 9.82 -3.35
CA GLU A 564 -9.57 10.09 -4.66
C GLU A 564 -10.01 9.13 -5.78
N GLN A 565 -10.18 7.84 -5.47
CA GLN A 565 -10.61 6.82 -6.42
C GLN A 565 -11.97 7.16 -7.06
N SER A 566 -13.01 7.40 -6.26
CA SER A 566 -14.35 7.69 -6.81
C SER A 566 -14.36 8.97 -7.64
N LYS A 567 -13.59 9.98 -7.22
CA LYS A 567 -13.49 11.25 -7.93
C LYS A 567 -12.78 11.14 -9.27
N VAL A 568 -11.69 10.36 -9.32
CA VAL A 568 -11.00 10.03 -10.58
C VAL A 568 -11.95 9.29 -11.53
N THR A 569 -12.71 8.32 -11.03
CA THR A 569 -13.72 7.58 -11.82
C THR A 569 -14.79 8.50 -12.40
N GLU A 570 -15.44 9.33 -11.57
CA GLU A 570 -16.48 10.26 -12.03
C GLU A 570 -15.94 11.15 -13.15
N ARG A 571 -14.72 11.66 -12.98
CA ARG A 571 -14.18 12.66 -13.88
C ARG A 571 -13.70 12.09 -15.20
N LEU A 572 -13.07 10.92 -15.19
CA LEU A 572 -12.71 10.19 -16.42
C LEU A 572 -13.95 9.81 -17.25
N LYS A 573 -15.04 9.40 -16.59
CA LYS A 573 -16.34 9.16 -17.26
C LYS A 573 -16.89 10.43 -17.89
N LYS A 574 -16.91 11.54 -17.15
CA LYS A 574 -17.41 12.84 -17.64
C LYS A 574 -16.61 13.35 -18.84
N GLU A 575 -15.32 13.03 -18.92
CA GLU A 575 -14.45 13.38 -20.04
C GLU A 575 -14.43 12.37 -21.19
N GLY A 576 -15.16 11.25 -21.08
CA GLY A 576 -15.25 10.24 -22.14
C GLY A 576 -13.93 9.49 -22.38
N VAL A 577 -13.14 9.31 -21.32
CA VAL A 577 -11.85 8.60 -21.33
C VAL A 577 -11.80 7.50 -20.26
N GLU A 578 -12.96 6.92 -19.95
CA GLU A 578 -13.12 5.90 -18.91
C GLU A 578 -12.27 4.64 -19.14
N GLU A 579 -11.81 4.38 -20.36
CA GLU A 579 -10.90 3.26 -20.67
C GLU A 579 -9.60 3.35 -19.87
N VAL A 580 -9.15 4.57 -19.55
CA VAL A 580 -7.95 4.82 -18.74
C VAL A 580 -8.04 4.19 -17.35
N LEU A 581 -9.25 3.99 -16.81
CA LEU A 581 -9.46 3.30 -15.54
C LEU A 581 -8.94 1.86 -15.55
N TYR A 582 -8.83 1.24 -16.73
CA TYR A 582 -8.50 -0.17 -16.88
C TYR A 582 -7.05 -0.39 -17.31
N VAL A 583 -6.14 0.45 -16.82
CA VAL A 583 -4.70 0.35 -17.06
C VAL A 583 -3.99 0.51 -15.71
N ASN A 584 -3.08 -0.41 -15.37
CA ASN A 584 -2.37 -0.42 -14.09
C ASN A 584 -0.90 -0.01 -14.22
N GLY A 585 -0.32 0.41 -13.09
CA GLY A 585 1.11 0.74 -12.95
C GLY A 585 1.48 2.19 -13.21
N PHE A 586 0.48 3.07 -13.40
CA PHE A 586 0.68 4.49 -13.71
C PHE A 586 -0.16 5.36 -12.79
N ASP A 587 0.44 6.44 -12.29
CA ASP A 587 -0.36 7.57 -11.82
C ASP A 587 -1.14 8.20 -12.99
N LEU A 588 -2.24 8.86 -12.65
CA LEU A 588 -3.17 9.39 -13.63
C LEU A 588 -2.55 10.44 -14.59
N TYR A 589 -1.58 11.21 -14.14
CA TYR A 589 -0.87 12.14 -15.00
C TYR A 589 0.01 11.39 -16.00
N SER A 590 0.76 10.38 -15.52
CA SER A 590 1.58 9.54 -16.41
C SER A 590 0.73 8.88 -17.49
N VAL A 591 -0.54 8.56 -17.23
CA VAL A 591 -1.44 8.07 -18.30
C VAL A 591 -1.63 9.09 -19.42
N LYS A 592 -1.86 10.36 -19.11
CA LYS A 592 -1.93 11.42 -20.14
C LYS A 592 -0.66 11.43 -21.01
N GLN A 593 0.49 11.34 -20.36
CA GLN A 593 1.80 11.31 -21.03
C GLN A 593 1.99 10.08 -21.93
N LEU A 594 1.50 8.93 -21.49
CA LEU A 594 1.55 7.70 -22.29
C LEU A 594 0.60 7.78 -23.50
N LEU A 595 -0.55 8.44 -23.38
CA LEU A 595 -1.42 8.74 -24.52
C LEU A 595 -0.73 9.71 -25.51
N GLU A 596 -0.07 10.76 -25.01
CA GLU A 596 0.70 11.71 -25.84
C GLU A 596 1.85 11.04 -26.57
N LEU A 597 2.55 10.10 -25.94
CA LEU A 597 3.60 9.31 -26.57
C LEU A 597 3.07 8.29 -27.60
N GLY A 598 1.76 7.97 -27.58
CA GLY A 598 1.19 6.86 -28.36
C GLY A 598 1.59 5.47 -27.82
N VAL A 599 2.10 5.42 -26.58
CA VAL A 599 2.38 4.16 -25.87
C VAL A 599 1.07 3.49 -25.47
N LEU A 600 0.17 4.30 -24.90
CA LEU A 600 -1.18 3.90 -24.59
C LEU A 600 -2.08 4.28 -25.78
N ASP A 601 -2.67 3.28 -26.40
CA ASP A 601 -3.74 3.47 -27.37
C ASP A 601 -5.06 3.11 -26.70
N LYS A 602 -5.85 4.12 -26.31
CA LYS A 602 -7.12 3.92 -25.61
C LYS A 602 -8.11 3.06 -26.39
N THR A 603 -8.00 2.99 -27.73
CA THR A 603 -8.89 2.16 -28.56
C THR A 603 -8.58 0.67 -28.45
N LYS A 604 -7.38 0.33 -27.98
CA LYS A 604 -6.94 -1.05 -27.74
C LYS A 604 -7.12 -1.49 -26.29
N VAL A 605 -7.45 -0.57 -25.38
CA VAL A 605 -7.72 -0.90 -23.98
C VAL A 605 -9.05 -1.65 -23.91
N LYS A 606 -9.00 -2.88 -23.43
CA LYS A 606 -10.18 -3.71 -23.26
C LYS A 606 -10.99 -3.18 -22.08
N ARG A 607 -12.28 -2.97 -22.28
CA ARG A 607 -13.24 -2.64 -21.23
C ARG A 607 -13.74 -3.93 -20.54
N PRO A 608 -14.23 -3.83 -19.29
CA PRO A 608 -14.93 -4.93 -18.63
C PRO A 608 -16.08 -5.43 -19.50
N LYS A 609 -16.14 -6.75 -19.70
CA LYS A 609 -17.27 -7.43 -20.36
C LYS A 609 -18.52 -7.49 -19.46
N MET A 610 -18.37 -7.16 -18.18
CA MET A 610 -19.41 -7.25 -17.14
C MET A 610 -20.05 -8.64 -17.13
N VAL A 611 -19.25 -9.70 -17.12
CA VAL A 611 -19.74 -11.10 -17.30
C VAL A 611 -20.67 -11.54 -16.17
N ILE A 612 -20.49 -10.99 -14.96
CA ILE A 612 -21.40 -11.23 -13.85
C ILE A 612 -22.79 -10.73 -14.20
N ILE A 613 -22.89 -9.46 -14.60
CA ILE A 613 -24.16 -8.83 -14.97
C ILE A 613 -24.78 -9.53 -16.18
N ASN A 614 -23.99 -9.69 -17.25
CA ASN A 614 -24.51 -10.05 -18.57
C ASN A 614 -24.78 -11.54 -18.73
N LYS A 615 -24.18 -12.41 -17.90
CA LYS A 615 -24.25 -13.86 -18.07
C LYS A 615 -24.55 -14.60 -16.78
N LEU A 616 -23.83 -14.34 -15.69
CA LEU A 616 -23.91 -15.19 -14.50
C LEU A 616 -25.11 -14.88 -13.60
N TRP A 617 -25.31 -13.62 -13.22
CA TRP A 617 -26.38 -13.25 -12.28
C TRP A 617 -27.78 -13.64 -12.77
N PRO A 618 -28.18 -13.45 -14.04
CA PRO A 618 -29.49 -13.90 -14.50
C PRO A 618 -29.75 -15.41 -14.29
N VAL A 619 -28.70 -16.22 -14.42
CA VAL A 619 -28.76 -17.68 -14.16
C VAL A 619 -28.86 -17.95 -12.67
N LEU A 620 -27.96 -17.34 -11.88
CA LEU A 620 -27.93 -17.52 -10.43
C LEU A 620 -29.23 -17.05 -9.77
N GLU A 621 -29.71 -15.85 -10.08
CA GLU A 621 -30.94 -15.29 -9.51
C GLU A 621 -32.14 -16.20 -9.78
N LYS A 622 -32.29 -16.68 -11.02
CA LYS A 622 -33.39 -17.57 -11.41
C LYS A 622 -33.29 -18.92 -10.71
N GLY A 623 -32.10 -19.52 -10.65
CA GLY A 623 -31.93 -20.84 -10.05
C GLY A 623 -32.01 -20.81 -8.52
N LEU A 624 -31.48 -19.76 -7.87
CA LEU A 624 -31.62 -19.55 -6.43
C LEU A 624 -33.10 -19.39 -6.04
N LYS A 625 -33.88 -18.58 -6.79
CA LYS A 625 -35.35 -18.50 -6.62
C LYS A 625 -36.06 -19.83 -6.87
N GLY A 626 -35.47 -20.70 -7.67
CA GLY A 626 -35.95 -22.06 -7.94
C GLY A 626 -35.41 -23.13 -6.97
N GLY A 627 -34.65 -22.74 -5.93
CA GLY A 627 -34.09 -23.66 -4.93
C GLY A 627 -32.85 -24.44 -5.36
N LYS A 628 -32.22 -24.09 -6.49
CA LYS A 628 -30.93 -24.69 -6.91
C LYS A 628 -29.77 -24.11 -6.11
N THR A 629 -28.74 -24.92 -5.91
CA THR A 629 -27.45 -24.50 -5.35
C THR A 629 -26.57 -23.83 -6.40
N VAL A 630 -25.61 -23.00 -5.97
CA VAL A 630 -24.61 -22.40 -6.86
C VAL A 630 -23.82 -23.48 -7.59
N THR A 631 -23.41 -24.55 -6.90
CA THR A 631 -22.69 -25.67 -7.52
C THR A 631 -23.47 -26.33 -8.66
N GLU A 632 -24.78 -26.55 -8.50
CA GLU A 632 -25.62 -27.13 -9.56
C GLU A 632 -25.69 -26.20 -10.78
N MET A 633 -25.94 -24.90 -10.55
CA MET A 633 -26.01 -23.92 -11.63
C MET A 633 -24.68 -23.77 -12.36
N MET A 634 -23.56 -23.77 -11.65
CA MET A 634 -22.23 -23.68 -12.25
C MET A 634 -21.83 -24.93 -13.06
N ARG A 635 -22.43 -26.10 -12.80
CA ARG A 635 -22.22 -27.32 -13.62
C ARG A 635 -23.02 -27.30 -14.91
N GLU A 636 -24.13 -26.58 -14.95
CA GLU A 636 -24.98 -26.42 -16.13
C GLU A 636 -24.40 -25.40 -17.13
N MET A 637 -23.49 -24.53 -16.68
CA MET A 637 -22.76 -23.52 -17.47
C MET A 637 -21.39 -24.00 -17.91
#